data_AF-A0A935WY21-F1
#
_entry.id   AF-A0A935WY21-F1
#
_cell.length_a   1.000
_cell.length_b   1.000
_cell.length_c   1.000
_cell.angle_alpha   90.00
_cell.angle_beta   90.00
_cell.angle_gamma   90.00
#
_symmetry.space_group_name_H-M   'P 1'
#
loop_
_entity.id
_entity.type
_entity.pdbx_description
1 polymer ?
#
loop_
_entity_poly.entity_id
_entity_poly.type
_entity_poly.pdbx_seq_one_letter_code
_entity_poly.pdbx_strand_id
1 'polypeptide(L)'
;MPRTATPLGASSPPPVPMAPMTSAPAASARAPAPPAASDAPVSSAGAAISSPSDSFGPASRPGHFSGSTASSDSRARFVAAAPESSSPGAALFDVRTGRVNNVNVRHYVGPISFSGPWRLDSTRLTQRYAECPAPELFGAVIIGEGETTRIVRDNQFVLPALPHIDPELRGKVGLHLLSTQDNGTPESWGQLDETLYRAMGIEPPADPSFHEAPENYHKKRIYTSIHFWHPEYWKSPGLPELAQEYLGTEARQTHEGAYLGHDETTNSPEGYHGRGWEVAGHSVGYPAHVLIYRLKGVDQETYNWNGVCVDKMLNNGVEFPGDYKNDFYRTRDINTALMFFRDWILAGPESYLHTDRSWMTYCAEHKNIVRIIQANVPQNADAYLEIFGPEDGPKLWDAVTRPGGWFEQSHGRPWREDYETHFTPLWKLEGLHGYDPAHPEIPSDIRPWKDLEEYNAHDGAWRAGPEALAAYIDAGGFTGAGETKGLPYKPESSSDLMMDFIETYASFEQAGGVVAALALLAFKDKVTERMHIDPPTFMKTALPIAAQLVAHEAMVVKKEGVGGHPVPLAVWAKGVKKEVEKALGLDDAAAPDDPRRRVVAALLSGVEQVDAMAGDGLSRFEAFSHLRSTLAPMLAAARELPGGSPTAVLRNAPPGLAPRAVQNPASHPTSPFVAIQYVGTVLDQKDLRPAEA
;
A
#
# COMPACT_ATOMS: atom_id res chain seq x y z
N MET A 1 -54.60 -21.38 -40.26
CA MET A 1 -55.48 -22.56 -40.45
C MET A 1 -54.99 -23.69 -39.56
N PRO A 2 -55.87 -24.34 -38.78
CA PRO A 2 -55.48 -25.24 -37.69
C PRO A 2 -55.65 -26.74 -38.04
N ARG A 3 -54.86 -27.62 -37.41
CA ARG A 3 -55.21 -29.05 -37.21
C ARG A 3 -54.65 -29.58 -35.87
N THR A 4 -55.59 -29.77 -34.94
CA THR A 4 -55.86 -30.91 -34.01
C THR A 4 -55.08 -32.22 -34.27
N ALA A 5 -54.85 -33.18 -33.35
CA ALA A 5 -54.98 -33.40 -31.89
C ALA A 5 -54.44 -34.85 -31.56
N THR A 6 -53.70 -35.02 -30.46
CA THR A 6 -53.54 -36.15 -29.45
C THR A 6 -53.69 -37.66 -29.78
N PRO A 7 -53.41 -38.63 -28.85
CA PRO A 7 -52.29 -38.88 -27.90
C PRO A 7 -51.80 -40.38 -27.91
N LEU A 8 -50.83 -40.79 -27.06
CA LEU A 8 -50.77 -42.07 -26.30
C LEU A 8 -49.47 -42.17 -25.46
N GLY A 9 -49.55 -42.74 -24.25
CA GLY A 9 -48.49 -42.71 -23.23
C GLY A 9 -47.87 -44.07 -22.83
N ALA A 10 -47.37 -44.10 -21.58
CA ALA A 10 -46.70 -45.19 -20.84
C ALA A 10 -45.23 -45.45 -21.26
N SER A 11 -44.24 -45.82 -20.43
CA SER A 11 -44.00 -45.97 -18.98
C SER A 11 -42.63 -46.67 -18.85
N SER A 12 -41.69 -46.23 -18.02
CA SER A 12 -40.36 -46.87 -17.83
C SER A 12 -40.41 -48.23 -17.11
N PRO A 13 -39.38 -49.10 -17.25
CA PRO A 13 -38.69 -49.63 -16.05
C PRO A 13 -37.14 -49.85 -16.30
N PRO A 14 -36.31 -50.40 -15.37
CA PRO A 14 -35.03 -49.81 -14.89
C PRO A 14 -33.76 -50.60 -15.30
N PRO A 15 -32.52 -50.16 -14.92
CA PRO A 15 -31.30 -50.89 -15.24
C PRO A 15 -30.91 -51.96 -14.20
N VAL A 16 -30.29 -53.04 -14.67
CA VAL A 16 -29.82 -54.23 -13.93
C VAL A 16 -28.28 -54.30 -13.97
N PRO A 17 -27.59 -54.86 -12.95
CA PRO A 17 -26.18 -54.62 -12.67
C PRO A 17 -25.25 -55.74 -13.19
N MET A 18 -23.94 -55.46 -13.29
CA MET A 18 -22.91 -56.50 -13.41
C MET A 18 -21.63 -56.15 -12.64
N ALA A 19 -21.13 -57.15 -11.92
CA ALA A 19 -19.78 -57.31 -11.37
C ALA A 19 -19.34 -58.76 -11.67
N PRO A 20 -18.13 -59.22 -11.29
CA PRO A 20 -16.78 -58.71 -11.54
C PRO A 20 -15.92 -59.76 -12.28
N MET A 21 -14.73 -59.39 -12.78
CA MET A 21 -13.69 -60.38 -13.12
C MET A 21 -12.30 -59.96 -12.62
N THR A 22 -11.63 -60.97 -12.07
CA THR A 22 -10.32 -61.01 -11.45
C THR A 22 -9.19 -61.24 -12.45
N SER A 23 -8.00 -60.63 -12.26
CA SER A 23 -6.68 -61.30 -12.15
C SER A 23 -5.53 -60.29 -12.23
N ALA A 24 -4.53 -60.47 -11.36
CA ALA A 24 -3.29 -59.68 -11.20
C ALA A 24 -2.10 -60.36 -11.94
N PRO A 25 -0.80 -60.05 -11.72
CA PRO A 25 -0.13 -58.85 -11.16
C PRO A 25 1.12 -58.37 -11.96
N ALA A 26 1.65 -57.18 -11.65
CA ALA A 26 3.08 -56.89 -11.78
C ALA A 26 3.53 -55.85 -10.74
N ALA A 27 4.71 -56.08 -10.18
CA ALA A 27 5.27 -55.47 -8.99
C ALA A 27 5.77 -54.03 -9.18
N SER A 28 5.70 -53.22 -8.11
CA SER A 28 6.63 -52.11 -7.89
C SER A 28 6.75 -51.77 -6.40
N ALA A 29 7.89 -51.21 -6.05
CA ALA A 29 8.57 -51.31 -4.76
C ALA A 29 8.00 -50.44 -3.63
N ARG A 30 8.20 -50.94 -2.41
CA ARG A 30 7.95 -50.28 -1.11
C ARG A 30 8.88 -49.08 -0.90
N ALA A 31 8.32 -47.97 -0.42
CA ALA A 31 8.98 -46.98 0.43
C ALA A 31 8.32 -47.00 1.85
N PRO A 32 9.06 -46.63 2.92
CA PRO A 32 8.68 -46.95 4.30
C PRO A 32 7.65 -45.97 4.90
N ALA A 33 6.82 -46.51 5.80
CA ALA A 33 5.80 -45.79 6.56
C ALA A 33 6.40 -45.00 7.75
N PRO A 34 5.80 -43.85 8.14
CA PRO A 34 6.13 -43.15 9.37
C PRO A 34 5.50 -43.82 10.61
N PRO A 35 6.06 -43.59 11.82
CA PRO A 35 5.63 -44.29 13.02
C PRO A 35 4.31 -43.75 13.61
N ALA A 36 3.58 -44.67 14.23
CA ALA A 36 2.27 -44.51 14.83
C ALA A 36 2.24 -43.53 16.02
N ALA A 37 1.21 -42.69 16.07
CA ALA A 37 0.80 -41.96 17.27
C ALA A 37 -0.21 -42.80 18.05
N SER A 38 -0.02 -42.83 19.37
CA SER A 38 -0.79 -43.61 20.35
C SER A 38 -2.12 -42.96 20.70
N ASP A 39 -3.16 -43.79 20.77
CA ASP A 39 -4.49 -43.50 21.33
C ASP A 39 -4.48 -43.24 22.84
N ALA A 40 -5.26 -42.25 23.29
CA ALA A 40 -5.96 -42.22 24.59
C ALA A 40 -7.05 -41.12 24.59
N PRO A 41 -8.12 -41.24 25.41
CA PRO A 41 -9.49 -41.08 24.92
C PRO A 41 -10.18 -39.75 25.25
N VAL A 42 -11.22 -39.48 24.46
CA VAL A 42 -12.20 -38.41 24.59
C VAL A 42 -13.13 -38.64 25.80
N SER A 43 -13.33 -37.62 26.62
CA SER A 43 -14.51 -37.47 27.47
C SER A 43 -15.13 -36.09 27.28
N SER A 44 -16.45 -36.09 27.21
CA SER A 44 -17.33 -34.98 26.91
C SER A 44 -17.84 -34.30 28.19
N ALA A 45 -17.90 -32.96 28.20
CA ALA A 45 -18.88 -32.17 28.93
C ALA A 45 -18.82 -30.71 28.46
N GLY A 46 -19.96 -30.17 28.02
CA GLY A 46 -20.08 -28.80 27.54
C GLY A 46 -20.17 -27.76 28.65
N ALA A 47 -19.83 -26.51 28.31
CA ALA A 47 -20.36 -25.30 28.93
C ALA A 47 -19.95 -24.05 28.12
N ALA A 48 -20.95 -23.20 27.86
CA ALA A 48 -20.91 -21.74 27.69
C ALA A 48 -19.65 -21.08 27.07
N ILE A 49 -19.80 -20.59 25.85
CA ILE A 49 -18.90 -19.62 25.22
C ILE A 49 -19.10 -18.28 25.93
N SER A 50 -18.11 -17.88 26.72
CA SER A 50 -17.88 -16.51 27.16
C SER A 50 -16.56 -16.08 26.54
N SER A 51 -16.61 -15.00 25.75
CA SER A 51 -15.46 -14.43 25.06
C SER A 51 -14.49 -13.82 26.07
N PRO A 52 -13.19 -14.15 26.06
CA PRO A 52 -12.22 -13.39 26.82
C PRO A 52 -11.74 -12.19 25.99
N SER A 53 -11.99 -11.00 26.54
CA SER A 53 -11.31 -9.76 26.18
C SER A 53 -9.87 -9.83 26.69
N ASP A 54 -8.92 -10.16 25.83
CA ASP A 54 -7.50 -10.03 26.14
C ASP A 54 -7.03 -8.60 25.83
N SER A 55 -6.71 -7.91 26.91
CA SER A 55 -6.13 -6.59 26.96
C SER A 55 -4.65 -6.64 26.55
N PHE A 56 -4.29 -5.94 25.48
CA PHE A 56 -2.91 -5.65 25.15
C PHE A 56 -2.34 -4.64 26.16
N GLY A 57 -1.60 -5.14 27.16
CA GLY A 57 -0.76 -4.32 28.03
C GLY A 57 0.62 -4.07 27.41
N PRO A 58 1.24 -2.89 27.63
CA PRO A 58 2.54 -2.58 27.06
C PRO A 58 3.67 -3.34 27.77
N ALA A 59 4.61 -3.84 26.97
CA ALA A 59 5.80 -4.55 27.43
C ALA A 59 6.65 -3.71 28.40
N SER A 60 7.13 -4.38 29.44
CA SER A 60 7.96 -3.86 30.53
C SER A 60 9.29 -3.24 30.07
N ARG A 61 9.61 -2.06 30.63
CA ARG A 61 10.89 -1.34 30.54
C ARG A 61 12.09 -2.18 31.02
N PRO A 62 13.26 -2.12 30.37
CA PRO A 62 14.52 -2.49 30.98
C PRO A 62 15.27 -1.27 31.57
N GLY A 63 15.61 -1.41 32.86
CA GLY A 63 16.84 -0.97 33.52
C GLY A 63 17.50 0.36 33.17
N HIS A 64 17.39 1.32 34.09
CA HIS A 64 18.27 2.49 34.20
C HIS A 64 19.74 2.09 34.34
N PHE A 65 20.60 2.61 33.45
CA PHE A 65 22.04 2.76 33.70
C PHE A 65 22.35 4.23 33.97
N SER A 66 22.82 4.52 35.18
CA SER A 66 23.30 5.83 35.60
C SER A 66 24.76 6.01 35.18
N GLY A 67 25.05 6.99 34.32
CA GLY A 67 26.39 7.42 33.96
C GLY A 67 26.47 8.94 33.96
N SER A 68 27.45 9.47 34.67
CA SER A 68 27.58 10.86 35.11
C SER A 68 27.88 11.90 34.02
N THR A 69 27.34 13.09 34.27
CA THR A 69 27.71 14.44 33.83
C THR A 69 29.12 14.66 33.23
N ALA A 70 29.16 15.24 32.04
CA ALA A 70 30.18 16.22 31.65
C ALA A 70 29.57 17.23 30.67
N SER A 71 29.58 18.50 31.07
CA SER A 71 29.18 19.66 30.28
C SER A 71 30.17 19.93 29.15
N SER A 72 29.67 20.30 27.97
CA SER A 72 30.25 21.43 27.24
C SER A 72 29.29 21.96 26.17
N ASP A 73 29.06 23.27 26.26
CA ASP A 73 28.55 24.16 25.24
C ASP A 73 29.15 23.86 23.85
N SER A 74 28.31 23.73 22.84
CA SER A 74 28.62 24.26 21.51
C SER A 74 27.34 24.53 20.71
N ARG A 75 27.01 25.82 20.60
CA ARG A 75 26.05 26.35 19.62
C ARG A 75 26.62 26.12 18.22
N ALA A 76 26.01 25.23 17.44
CA ALA A 76 26.26 25.13 16.01
C ALA A 76 25.50 26.24 15.26
N ARG A 77 26.24 27.21 14.72
CA ARG A 77 25.79 28.13 13.68
C ARG A 77 26.16 27.51 12.33
N PHE A 78 25.19 27.11 11.51
CA PHE A 78 25.34 27.03 10.07
C PHE A 78 24.03 27.41 9.39
N VAL A 79 23.99 28.63 8.86
CA VAL A 79 23.04 29.09 7.85
C VAL A 79 23.90 29.42 6.64
N ALA A 80 23.84 28.58 5.60
CA ALA A 80 24.38 28.93 4.30
C ALA A 80 23.29 29.67 3.52
N ALA A 81 23.58 30.91 3.14
CA ALA A 81 22.70 31.77 2.38
C ALA A 81 22.48 31.22 0.96
N ALA A 82 21.22 31.13 0.54
CA ALA A 82 20.84 30.91 -0.85
C ALA A 82 20.94 32.23 -1.64
N PRO A 83 21.34 32.22 -2.92
CA PRO A 83 21.39 33.43 -3.73
C PRO A 83 19.98 33.87 -4.15
N GLU A 84 19.66 35.14 -3.90
CA GLU A 84 18.46 35.80 -4.42
C GLU A 84 18.62 36.09 -5.92
N SER A 85 17.66 35.66 -6.74
CA SER A 85 17.45 36.29 -8.06
C SER A 85 15.98 36.24 -8.52
N SER A 86 15.37 37.43 -8.49
CA SER A 86 14.36 38.02 -9.41
C SER A 86 13.17 37.17 -9.94
N SER A 87 12.01 37.43 -9.32
CA SER A 87 10.69 37.79 -9.88
C SER A 87 9.90 36.85 -10.83
N PRO A 88 8.55 36.92 -10.78
CA PRO A 88 7.70 35.72 -10.86
C PRO A 88 6.80 35.67 -12.09
N GLY A 89 6.39 34.45 -12.44
CA GLY A 89 5.17 34.21 -13.21
C GLY A 89 5.38 33.54 -14.55
N ALA A 90 5.50 32.21 -14.55
CA ALA A 90 4.86 31.26 -15.47
C ALA A 90 5.54 29.88 -15.36
N ALA A 91 4.71 28.83 -15.24
CA ALA A 91 5.06 27.40 -15.26
C ALA A 91 5.92 26.86 -14.08
N LEU A 92 5.32 26.73 -12.89
CA LEU A 92 6.00 26.23 -11.68
C LEU A 92 5.71 24.75 -11.34
N PHE A 93 4.89 24.04 -12.11
CA PHE A 93 4.41 22.70 -11.70
C PHE A 93 4.18 21.77 -12.89
N ASP A 94 4.81 20.60 -12.84
CA ASP A 94 4.44 19.47 -13.69
C ASP A 94 3.62 18.48 -12.85
N VAL A 95 2.29 18.58 -13.01
CA VAL A 95 1.29 17.74 -12.36
C VAL A 95 1.58 16.25 -12.57
N ARG A 96 2.24 15.85 -13.67
CA ARG A 96 2.54 14.45 -13.96
C ARG A 96 3.70 13.89 -13.15
N THR A 97 4.57 14.74 -12.60
CA THR A 97 5.80 14.29 -11.93
C THR A 97 5.79 14.48 -10.42
N GLY A 98 4.82 15.22 -9.87
CA GLY A 98 4.81 15.59 -8.44
C GLY A 98 5.96 16.52 -8.04
N ARG A 99 6.68 17.08 -9.02
CA ARG A 99 7.83 17.97 -8.78
C ARG A 99 7.39 19.42 -8.76
N VAL A 100 7.76 20.14 -7.71
CA VAL A 100 7.78 21.61 -7.69
C VAL A 100 9.15 22.00 -8.24
N ASN A 101 9.22 22.60 -9.44
CA ASN A 101 10.50 23.01 -10.05
C ASN A 101 11.60 21.92 -10.09
N ASN A 102 11.26 20.69 -10.48
CA ASN A 102 12.18 19.53 -10.45
C ASN A 102 12.61 19.03 -9.06
N VAL A 103 12.06 19.56 -7.96
CA VAL A 103 12.43 19.13 -6.59
C VAL A 103 11.47 18.05 -6.09
N ASN A 104 12.04 16.93 -5.61
CA ASN A 104 11.31 15.88 -4.91
C ASN A 104 10.84 16.42 -3.54
N VAL A 105 9.53 16.33 -3.26
CA VAL A 105 8.90 16.83 -2.01
C VAL A 105 9.63 16.31 -0.76
N ARG A 106 10.03 15.04 -0.77
CA ARG A 106 10.72 14.37 0.35
C ARG A 106 12.05 15.01 0.69
N HIS A 107 12.65 15.70 -0.28
CA HIS A 107 14.00 16.27 -0.24
C HIS A 107 14.00 17.78 -0.35
N TYR A 108 12.81 18.39 -0.29
CA TYR A 108 12.66 19.83 -0.42
C TYR A 108 13.36 20.55 0.74
N VAL A 109 14.22 21.52 0.42
CA VAL A 109 15.03 22.26 1.41
C VAL A 109 14.42 23.63 1.75
N GLY A 110 13.39 24.06 1.02
CA GLY A 110 12.77 25.37 1.23
C GLY A 110 11.82 25.43 2.45
N PRO A 111 11.18 26.59 2.69
CA PRO A 111 10.30 26.80 3.83
C PRO A 111 9.08 25.87 3.79
N ILE A 112 8.73 25.32 4.95
CA ILE A 112 7.56 24.45 5.12
C ILE A 112 6.33 25.33 5.34
N SER A 113 5.26 25.04 4.63
CA SER A 113 4.00 25.77 4.72
C SER A 113 2.98 24.96 5.52
N PHE A 114 2.57 25.49 6.67
CA PHE A 114 1.37 25.01 7.35
C PHE A 114 0.21 25.89 6.92
N SER A 115 -0.75 25.30 6.21
CA SER A 115 -1.96 25.98 5.77
C SER A 115 -3.17 25.50 6.57
N GLY A 116 -4.25 26.27 6.48
CA GLY A 116 -5.50 25.97 7.17
C GLY A 116 -5.72 26.80 8.42
N PRO A 117 -6.90 26.63 9.04
CA PRO A 117 -7.37 27.43 10.17
C PRO A 117 -6.68 27.06 11.49
N TRP A 118 -5.81 26.05 11.49
CA TRP A 118 -5.12 25.57 12.68
C TRP A 118 -3.61 25.69 12.56
N ARG A 119 -2.97 25.74 13.73
CA ARG A 119 -1.54 25.55 13.92
C ARG A 119 -1.33 24.47 14.95
N LEU A 120 -0.20 23.80 14.85
CA LEU A 120 0.19 22.84 15.88
C LEU A 120 0.41 23.60 17.20
N ASP A 121 -0.14 23.08 18.29
CA ASP A 121 0.19 23.55 19.63
C ASP A 121 1.56 22.98 20.00
N SER A 122 2.60 23.83 19.98
CA SER A 122 3.96 23.41 20.26
C SER A 122 4.11 22.76 21.64
N THR A 123 3.36 23.20 22.66
CA THR A 123 3.45 22.63 24.00
C THR A 123 2.90 21.21 24.01
N ARG A 124 1.76 20.99 23.34
CA ARG A 124 1.13 19.67 23.27
C ARG A 124 1.84 18.73 22.32
N LEU A 125 2.35 19.24 21.19
CA LEU A 125 3.25 18.50 20.32
C LEU A 125 4.45 17.97 21.09
N THR A 126 5.15 18.81 21.86
CA THR A 126 6.33 18.38 22.63
C THR A 126 5.95 17.43 23.77
N GLN A 127 4.70 17.41 24.24
CA GLN A 127 4.26 16.43 25.24
C GLN A 127 3.89 15.09 24.62
N ARG A 128 3.17 15.11 23.50
CA ARG A 128 2.59 13.94 22.85
C ARG A 128 3.55 13.28 21.86
N TYR A 129 4.21 14.12 21.08
CA TYR A 129 5.23 13.77 20.10
C TYR A 129 6.56 14.35 20.56
N ALA A 130 6.94 14.06 21.81
CA ALA A 130 8.14 14.62 22.44
C ALA A 130 9.43 14.40 21.63
N GLU A 131 9.42 13.41 20.74
CA GLU A 131 10.51 13.07 19.84
C GLU A 131 10.49 13.86 18.52
N CYS A 132 9.45 14.66 18.27
CA CYS A 132 9.41 15.63 17.18
C CYS A 132 10.17 16.89 17.64
N PRO A 133 11.37 17.15 17.10
CA PRO A 133 12.30 18.11 17.70
C PRO A 133 11.87 19.57 17.52
N ALA A 134 10.99 19.84 16.56
CA ALA A 134 10.36 21.13 16.37
C ALA A 134 9.05 21.01 15.58
N PRO A 135 8.05 21.88 15.82
CA PRO A 135 6.78 21.88 15.07
C PRO A 135 6.98 21.98 13.55
N GLU A 136 7.99 22.71 13.09
CA GLU A 136 8.31 22.82 11.66
C GLU A 136 8.81 21.51 11.04
N LEU A 137 9.26 20.55 11.85
CA LEU A 137 9.69 19.22 11.41
C LEU A 137 8.59 18.18 11.56
N PHE A 138 7.37 18.59 11.90
CA PHE A 138 6.21 17.71 11.88
C PHE A 138 5.98 17.22 10.44
N GLY A 139 6.00 15.89 10.25
CA GLY A 139 5.94 15.28 8.92
C GLY A 139 7.28 14.93 8.31
N ALA A 140 8.37 15.09 9.06
CA ALA A 140 9.71 14.76 8.61
C ALA A 140 10.38 13.66 9.45
N VAL A 141 11.34 12.96 8.84
CA VAL A 141 12.34 12.10 9.48
C VAL A 141 13.65 12.86 9.51
N ILE A 142 14.31 12.79 10.66
CA ILE A 142 15.69 13.21 10.80
C ILE A 142 16.55 11.96 10.75
N ILE A 143 17.50 11.91 9.82
CA ILE A 143 18.46 10.80 9.72
C ILE A 143 19.80 11.33 10.21
N GLY A 144 20.30 10.73 11.29
CA GLY A 144 21.64 11.00 11.80
C GLY A 144 22.67 10.09 11.13
N GLU A 145 23.69 10.68 10.50
CA GLU A 145 24.84 9.95 9.96
C GLU A 145 26.14 10.61 10.46
N GLY A 146 26.63 10.14 11.60
CA GLY A 146 27.79 10.73 12.27
C GLY A 146 27.51 12.16 12.72
N GLU A 147 28.29 13.12 12.21
CA GLU A 147 28.11 14.56 12.47
C GLU A 147 27.11 15.22 11.51
N THR A 148 26.62 14.49 10.50
CA THR A 148 25.68 15.03 9.51
C THR A 148 24.25 14.64 9.85
N THR A 149 23.32 15.54 9.53
CA THR A 149 21.90 15.34 9.75
C THR A 149 21.16 15.63 8.45
N ARG A 150 20.34 14.68 8.00
CA ARG A 150 19.45 14.87 6.84
C ARG A 150 18.01 14.95 7.31
N ILE A 151 17.21 15.80 6.68
CA ILE A 151 15.78 15.95 6.96
C ILE A 151 15.02 15.47 5.73
N VAL A 152 14.20 14.43 5.91
CA VAL A 152 13.38 13.84 4.86
C VAL A 152 11.91 14.12 5.16
N ARG A 153 11.21 14.80 4.25
CA ARG A 153 9.82 15.26 4.40
C ARG A 153 8.83 14.27 3.78
N ASP A 154 8.85 13.05 4.28
CA ASP A 154 8.12 11.89 3.75
C ASP A 154 6.62 11.87 4.07
N ASN A 155 6.13 12.75 4.95
CA ASN A 155 4.70 12.92 5.24
C ASN A 155 4.22 14.35 4.97
N GLN A 156 4.91 15.06 4.07
CA GLN A 156 4.51 16.38 3.58
C GLN A 156 4.13 16.31 2.10
N PHE A 157 3.35 17.29 1.65
CA PHE A 157 2.74 17.28 0.31
C PHE A 157 2.91 18.62 -0.37
N VAL A 158 2.86 18.62 -1.70
CA VAL A 158 2.57 19.84 -2.45
C VAL A 158 1.14 20.24 -2.16
N LEU A 159 0.95 21.44 -1.58
CA LEU A 159 -0.37 21.93 -1.23
C LEU A 159 -1.18 22.18 -2.51
N PRO A 160 -2.33 21.49 -2.67
CA PRO A 160 -3.11 21.57 -3.89
C PRO A 160 -3.74 22.96 -4.05
N ALA A 161 -4.19 23.26 -5.28
CA ALA A 161 -4.93 24.49 -5.57
C ALA A 161 -6.40 24.39 -5.11
N LEU A 162 -6.63 24.07 -3.83
CA LEU A 162 -7.96 24.00 -3.25
C LEU A 162 -8.48 25.41 -2.90
N PRO A 163 -9.79 25.67 -3.01
CA PRO A 163 -10.36 27.00 -2.72
C PRO A 163 -10.10 27.50 -1.29
N HIS A 164 -10.01 26.58 -0.31
CA HIS A 164 -9.77 26.89 1.11
C HIS A 164 -8.28 26.96 1.48
N ILE A 165 -7.39 26.59 0.55
CA ILE A 165 -5.95 26.80 0.73
C ILE A 165 -5.63 28.20 0.22
N ASP A 166 -4.96 28.96 1.09
CA ASP A 166 -4.41 30.28 0.79
C ASP A 166 -3.72 30.25 -0.59
N PRO A 167 -4.13 31.10 -1.55
CA PRO A 167 -3.51 31.19 -2.86
C PRO A 167 -1.99 31.31 -2.83
N GLU A 168 -1.41 31.96 -1.81
CA GLU A 168 0.03 32.10 -1.64
C GLU A 168 0.74 30.81 -1.23
N LEU A 169 0.00 29.82 -0.69
CA LEU A 169 0.53 28.53 -0.26
C LEU A 169 0.36 27.44 -1.32
N ARG A 170 -0.41 27.68 -2.37
CA ARG A 170 -0.62 26.72 -3.47
C ARG A 170 0.69 26.40 -4.17
N GLY A 171 0.97 25.11 -4.33
CA GLY A 171 2.23 24.63 -4.92
C GLY A 171 3.43 24.67 -3.98
N LYS A 172 3.29 25.19 -2.75
CA LYS A 172 4.33 25.05 -1.72
C LYS A 172 4.26 23.67 -1.07
N VAL A 173 5.36 23.24 -0.46
CA VAL A 173 5.42 21.98 0.29
C VAL A 173 5.07 22.21 1.75
N GLY A 174 4.23 21.34 2.30
CA GLY A 174 3.96 21.27 3.72
C GLY A 174 2.68 20.49 4.02
N LEU A 175 1.91 20.99 4.98
CA LEU A 175 0.70 20.33 5.49
C LEU A 175 -0.49 21.30 5.50
N HIS A 176 -1.67 20.78 5.20
CA HIS A 176 -2.93 21.49 5.44
C HIS A 176 -3.60 20.91 6.68
N LEU A 177 -3.56 21.64 7.80
CA LEU A 177 -4.01 21.10 9.08
C LEU A 177 -5.51 21.28 9.27
N LEU A 178 -6.19 20.18 9.54
CA LEU A 178 -7.62 20.10 9.80
C LEU A 178 -7.85 19.55 11.20
N SER A 179 -8.90 20.01 11.87
CA SER A 179 -9.31 19.48 13.17
C SER A 179 -10.42 18.45 13.03
N THR A 180 -10.38 17.44 13.89
CA THR A 180 -11.53 16.57 14.19
C THR A 180 -11.84 16.57 15.69
N GLN A 181 -13.07 16.19 16.05
CA GLN A 181 -13.47 15.92 17.43
C GLN A 181 -14.35 14.65 17.45
N ASP A 182 -13.91 13.60 18.14
CA ASP A 182 -14.73 12.38 18.32
C ASP A 182 -16.00 12.60 19.15
N ASN A 183 -16.07 13.71 19.88
CA ASN A 183 -17.14 14.03 20.82
C ASN A 183 -17.77 15.41 20.54
N GLY A 184 -17.65 15.91 19.30
CA GLY A 184 -18.26 17.19 18.91
C GLY A 184 -19.78 17.15 19.09
N THR A 185 -20.37 18.25 19.56
CA THR A 185 -21.83 18.39 19.54
C THR A 185 -22.29 18.53 18.07
N PRO A 186 -23.40 17.89 17.64
CA PRO A 186 -23.87 17.88 16.24
C PRO A 186 -24.28 19.24 15.64
N GLU A 187 -24.00 20.35 16.31
CA GLU A 187 -24.65 21.64 16.05
C GLU A 187 -24.10 22.36 14.79
N SER A 188 -23.01 21.86 14.18
CA SER A 188 -22.48 22.36 12.90
C SER A 188 -21.79 21.24 12.14
N TRP A 189 -21.80 21.32 10.79
CA TRP A 189 -20.90 20.53 9.96
C TRP A 189 -19.47 20.64 10.49
N GLY A 190 -18.84 19.51 10.80
CA GLY A 190 -17.44 19.50 11.18
C GLY A 190 -16.62 20.20 10.10
N GLN A 191 -15.57 20.94 10.49
CA GLN A 191 -14.69 21.62 9.54
C GLN A 191 -14.15 20.69 8.45
N LEU A 192 -13.91 19.42 8.80
CA LEU A 192 -13.48 18.39 7.86
C LEU A 192 -14.53 18.15 6.76
N ASP A 193 -15.81 18.00 7.12
CA ASP A 193 -16.90 17.80 6.15
C ASP A 193 -17.01 18.98 5.19
N GLU A 194 -17.02 20.21 5.69
CA GLU A 194 -17.07 21.40 4.83
C GLU A 194 -15.89 21.46 3.86
N THR A 195 -14.69 21.11 4.34
CA THR A 195 -13.47 21.06 3.54
C THR A 195 -13.57 19.99 2.45
N LEU A 196 -14.09 18.81 2.80
CA LEU A 196 -14.27 17.68 1.89
C LEU A 196 -15.35 17.96 0.85
N TYR A 197 -16.51 18.48 1.23
CA TYR A 197 -17.56 18.90 0.29
C TYR A 197 -17.00 19.84 -0.77
N ARG A 198 -16.28 20.89 -0.35
CA ARG A 198 -15.63 21.84 -1.29
C ARG A 198 -14.56 21.18 -2.15
N ALA A 199 -13.72 20.32 -1.58
CA ALA A 199 -12.67 19.64 -2.34
C ALA A 199 -13.27 18.67 -3.38
N MET A 200 -14.35 17.98 -3.03
CA MET A 200 -15.11 17.06 -3.87
C MET A 200 -15.93 17.78 -4.94
N GLY A 201 -16.24 19.07 -4.76
CA GLY A 201 -17.15 19.81 -5.63
C GLY A 201 -18.62 19.45 -5.39
N ILE A 202 -18.93 18.91 -4.20
CA ILE A 202 -20.27 18.53 -3.76
C ILE A 202 -20.81 19.68 -2.92
N GLU A 203 -22.03 20.14 -3.21
CA GLU A 203 -22.68 21.14 -2.38
C GLU A 203 -23.07 20.53 -1.03
N PRO A 204 -22.61 21.07 0.11
CA PRO A 204 -22.99 20.54 1.42
C PRO A 204 -24.52 20.60 1.59
N PRO A 205 -25.14 19.63 2.28
CA PRO A 205 -26.56 19.72 2.60
C PRO A 205 -26.83 20.91 3.52
N ALA A 206 -27.99 21.56 3.35
CA ALA A 206 -28.38 22.70 4.18
C ALA A 206 -28.61 22.32 5.65
N ASP A 207 -28.94 21.05 5.91
CA ASP A 207 -29.25 20.49 7.23
C ASP A 207 -28.29 19.34 7.54
N PRO A 208 -27.54 19.35 8.66
CA PRO A 208 -26.70 18.23 9.09
C PRO A 208 -27.44 16.89 9.21
N SER A 209 -28.73 16.91 9.57
CA SER A 209 -29.58 15.72 9.66
C SER A 209 -30.04 15.18 8.29
N PHE A 210 -29.64 15.81 7.18
CA PHE A 210 -30.02 15.42 5.81
C PHE A 210 -29.84 13.92 5.51
N HIS A 211 -28.82 13.30 6.09
CA HIS A 211 -28.50 11.88 5.88
C HIS A 211 -29.37 10.93 6.73
N GLU A 212 -30.09 11.45 7.72
CA GLU A 212 -31.05 10.65 8.49
C GLU A 212 -32.33 10.40 7.69
N ALA A 213 -32.71 11.34 6.83
CA ALA A 213 -33.87 11.23 5.95
C ALA A 213 -33.69 10.09 4.94
N PRO A 214 -34.59 9.09 4.88
CA PRO A 214 -34.45 7.94 4.00
C PRO A 214 -34.21 8.32 2.52
N GLU A 215 -34.93 9.29 1.98
CA GLU A 215 -34.86 9.78 0.59
C GLU A 215 -33.52 10.42 0.18
N ASN A 216 -32.68 10.73 1.16
CA ASN A 216 -31.42 11.45 0.97
C ASN A 216 -30.20 10.65 1.40
N TYR A 217 -30.40 9.44 1.95
CA TYR A 217 -29.33 8.64 2.55
C TYR A 217 -28.12 8.41 1.65
N HIS A 218 -28.35 8.24 0.34
CA HIS A 218 -27.29 8.01 -0.65
C HIS A 218 -26.67 9.29 -1.21
N LYS A 219 -27.33 10.44 -1.04
CA LYS A 219 -26.96 11.70 -1.69
C LYS A 219 -25.92 12.44 -0.87
N LYS A 220 -25.03 13.17 -1.54
CA LYS A 220 -24.04 14.03 -0.87
C LYS A 220 -23.22 13.29 0.21
N ARG A 221 -23.04 11.96 0.10
CA ARG A 221 -22.23 11.19 1.06
C ARG A 221 -20.75 11.51 0.83
N ILE A 222 -20.00 11.53 1.92
CA ILE A 222 -18.55 11.61 1.89
C ILE A 222 -18.01 10.18 1.91
N TYR A 223 -17.02 9.91 1.07
CA TYR A 223 -16.18 8.72 1.18
C TYR A 223 -14.76 9.11 0.82
N THR A 224 -13.85 8.99 1.77
CA THR A 224 -12.43 9.35 1.57
C THR A 224 -11.57 8.40 2.37
N SER A 225 -10.33 8.17 1.92
CA SER A 225 -9.39 7.35 2.68
C SER A 225 -8.68 8.18 3.74
N ILE A 226 -8.39 7.53 4.87
CA ILE A 226 -7.63 8.09 5.98
C ILE A 226 -6.40 7.21 6.23
N HIS A 227 -5.23 7.83 6.27
CA HIS A 227 -3.94 7.17 6.42
C HIS A 227 -3.28 7.67 7.69
N PHE A 228 -3.29 6.84 8.73
CA PHE A 228 -2.77 7.17 10.04
C PHE A 228 -1.27 6.93 10.11
N TRP A 229 -0.56 7.82 10.79
CA TRP A 229 0.88 7.72 10.95
C TRP A 229 1.34 8.18 12.32
N HIS A 230 2.50 7.67 12.73
CA HIS A 230 3.09 7.95 14.04
C HIS A 230 4.33 8.83 13.88
N PRO A 231 4.19 10.15 14.03
CA PRO A 231 5.34 11.04 14.02
C PRO A 231 6.34 10.72 15.16
N GLU A 232 5.91 10.06 16.24
CA GLU A 232 6.72 9.72 17.42
C GLU A 232 7.62 8.48 17.26
N TYR A 233 7.33 7.56 16.34
CA TYR A 233 7.99 6.25 16.30
C TYR A 233 9.41 6.23 15.71
N TRP A 234 9.99 7.38 15.36
CA TRP A 234 11.23 7.40 14.58
C TRP A 234 12.26 8.37 15.14
N LYS A 235 12.86 7.94 16.26
CA LYS A 235 13.94 8.65 16.97
C LYS A 235 15.25 8.62 16.18
N SER A 236 15.47 9.61 15.31
CA SER A 236 16.71 9.75 14.52
C SER A 236 17.35 8.42 14.08
N PRO A 237 16.58 7.48 13.50
CA PRO A 237 17.06 6.13 13.29
C PRO A 237 18.20 6.13 12.27
N GLY A 238 19.13 5.19 12.44
CA GLY A 238 20.11 4.91 11.39
C GLY A 238 19.40 4.34 10.16
N LEU A 239 20.06 4.48 9.00
CA LEU A 239 19.54 3.89 7.76
C LEU A 239 19.30 2.38 7.84
N PRO A 240 20.17 1.55 8.47
CA PRO A 240 19.92 0.12 8.57
C PRO A 240 18.66 -0.21 9.37
N GLU A 241 18.42 0.46 10.49
CA GLU A 241 17.23 0.28 11.32
C GLU A 241 15.97 0.69 10.55
N LEU A 242 16.01 1.86 9.88
CA LEU A 242 14.93 2.31 9.00
C LEU A 242 14.61 1.29 7.91
N ALA A 243 15.64 0.74 7.24
CA ALA A 243 15.45 -0.22 6.15
C ALA A 243 14.77 -1.50 6.64
N GLN A 244 15.19 -2.04 7.78
CA GLN A 244 14.60 -3.28 8.32
C GLN A 244 13.12 -3.14 8.64
N GLU A 245 12.70 -2.00 9.17
CA GLU A 245 11.29 -1.76 9.52
C GLU A 245 10.44 -1.36 8.31
N TYR A 246 11.03 -0.79 7.25
CA TYR A 246 10.30 -0.27 6.09
C TYR A 246 9.57 -1.34 5.27
N LEU A 247 10.08 -2.57 5.22
CA LEU A 247 9.42 -3.68 4.50
C LEU A 247 8.24 -4.29 5.26
N GLY A 248 8.02 -3.90 6.52
CA GLY A 248 6.95 -4.43 7.37
C GLY A 248 5.57 -3.81 7.10
N THR A 249 5.22 -3.64 5.82
CA THR A 249 3.94 -3.10 5.29
C THR A 249 3.54 -1.69 5.69
N GLU A 250 4.13 -1.04 6.69
CA GLU A 250 3.58 0.24 7.18
C GLU A 250 4.21 1.47 6.52
N ALA A 251 5.51 1.46 6.18
CA ALA A 251 6.19 2.64 5.64
C ALA A 251 5.92 3.94 6.45
N ARG A 252 5.84 3.80 7.79
CA ARG A 252 5.43 4.80 8.79
C ARG A 252 3.94 5.17 8.85
N GLN A 253 3.14 4.70 7.90
CA GLN A 253 1.69 4.76 7.92
C GLN A 253 1.20 3.44 8.52
N THR A 254 0.76 3.45 9.77
CA THR A 254 0.49 2.21 10.53
C THR A 254 -0.90 1.66 10.32
N HIS A 255 -1.83 2.52 9.88
CA HIS A 255 -3.22 2.13 9.74
C HIS A 255 -3.89 2.86 8.58
N GLU A 256 -4.82 2.17 7.94
CA GLU A 256 -5.64 2.72 6.88
C GLU A 256 -7.12 2.49 7.19
N GLY A 257 -7.90 3.55 7.05
CA GLY A 257 -9.35 3.53 7.22
C GLY A 257 -10.06 4.30 6.10
N ALA A 258 -11.35 4.49 6.29
CA ALA A 258 -12.14 5.44 5.52
C ALA A 258 -12.90 6.40 6.45
N TYR A 259 -13.18 7.59 5.94
CA TYR A 259 -14.07 8.56 6.58
C TYR A 259 -15.33 8.72 5.73
N LEU A 260 -16.48 8.61 6.40
CA LEU A 260 -17.80 8.56 5.76
C LEU A 260 -18.62 9.86 5.93
N GLY A 261 -17.99 10.90 6.48
CA GLY A 261 -18.64 12.14 6.92
C GLY A 261 -19.20 12.05 8.34
N HIS A 262 -19.54 13.18 8.96
CA HIS A 262 -20.19 13.22 10.29
C HIS A 262 -19.43 12.48 11.39
N ASP A 263 -18.11 12.60 11.39
CA ASP A 263 -17.23 11.94 12.36
C ASP A 263 -17.28 10.39 12.33
N GLU A 264 -17.95 9.80 11.33
CA GLU A 264 -18.00 8.36 11.11
C GLU A 264 -16.73 7.89 10.39
N THR A 265 -15.92 7.07 11.05
CA THR A 265 -14.82 6.35 10.41
C THR A 265 -15.14 4.87 10.28
N THR A 266 -14.53 4.22 9.30
CA THR A 266 -14.48 2.76 9.20
C THR A 266 -13.04 2.30 9.16
N ASN A 267 -12.77 1.25 9.93
CA ASN A 267 -11.44 0.70 10.12
C ASN A 267 -11.53 -0.80 9.96
N SER A 268 -10.44 -1.45 9.60
CA SER A 268 -10.35 -2.91 9.64
C SER A 268 -9.20 -3.23 10.61
N PRO A 269 -9.44 -3.97 11.71
CA PRO A 269 -10.74 -4.50 12.13
C PRO A 269 -11.70 -3.37 12.54
N GLU A 270 -13.01 -3.61 12.44
CA GLU A 270 -14.05 -2.61 12.67
C GLU A 270 -13.94 -1.89 14.02
N GLY A 271 -13.57 -2.63 15.06
CA GLY A 271 -13.43 -2.11 16.41
C GLY A 271 -12.18 -1.27 16.68
N TYR A 272 -11.24 -1.12 15.72
CA TYR A 272 -9.92 -0.54 15.99
C TYR A 272 -10.00 0.87 16.60
N HIS A 273 -10.85 1.74 16.06
CA HIS A 273 -11.12 3.09 16.60
C HIS A 273 -12.58 3.26 17.07
N GLY A 274 -13.34 2.17 17.23
CA GLY A 274 -14.76 2.28 17.62
C GLY A 274 -15.62 3.17 16.72
N ARG A 275 -15.26 3.27 15.42
CA ARG A 275 -15.85 4.19 14.42
C ARG A 275 -15.57 5.70 14.62
N GLY A 276 -14.59 6.06 15.46
CA GLY A 276 -14.09 7.42 15.65
C GLY A 276 -12.66 7.62 15.13
N TRP A 277 -12.03 8.74 15.49
CA TRP A 277 -10.62 9.03 15.20
C TRP A 277 -9.69 8.57 16.33
N GLU A 278 -10.18 8.51 17.57
CA GLU A 278 -9.48 8.00 18.75
C GLU A 278 -9.34 6.48 18.67
N VAL A 279 -8.13 6.01 18.96
CA VAL A 279 -7.85 4.57 18.99
C VAL A 279 -8.47 4.00 20.26
N ALA A 280 -9.16 2.86 20.15
CA ALA A 280 -9.81 2.26 21.30
C ALA A 280 -8.83 2.03 22.45
N GLY A 281 -9.17 2.51 23.66
CA GLY A 281 -8.31 2.44 24.85
C GLY A 281 -7.25 3.53 24.94
N HIS A 282 -7.14 4.41 23.94
CA HIS A 282 -6.34 5.62 23.99
C HIS A 282 -7.26 6.84 24.14
N SER A 283 -6.79 7.85 24.85
CA SER A 283 -7.52 9.10 25.00
C SER A 283 -7.36 10.05 23.81
N VAL A 284 -6.70 9.63 22.71
CA VAL A 284 -6.40 10.47 21.54
C VAL A 284 -6.15 9.65 20.26
N GLY A 285 -6.60 10.16 19.11
CA GLY A 285 -6.34 9.61 17.77
C GLY A 285 -5.01 10.04 17.14
N TYR A 286 -4.44 9.24 16.23
CA TYR A 286 -3.21 9.59 15.51
C TYR A 286 -3.46 10.64 14.43
N PRO A 287 -2.44 11.45 14.06
CA PRO A 287 -2.52 12.27 12.85
C PRO A 287 -2.84 11.39 11.63
N ALA A 288 -3.68 11.89 10.74
CA ALA A 288 -4.10 11.14 9.56
C ALA A 288 -4.12 12.00 8.30
N HIS A 289 -3.59 11.50 7.19
CA HIS A 289 -3.76 12.13 5.89
C HIS A 289 -5.11 11.73 5.28
N VAL A 290 -5.84 12.71 4.76
CA VAL A 290 -7.13 12.51 4.11
C VAL A 290 -6.96 12.61 2.61
N LEU A 291 -7.28 11.52 1.89
CA LEU A 291 -7.11 11.41 0.44
C LEU A 291 -8.43 11.11 -0.27
N ILE A 292 -8.81 11.95 -1.23
CA ILE A 292 -9.98 11.73 -2.10
C ILE A 292 -9.56 11.00 -3.36
N TYR A 293 -10.37 10.02 -3.76
CA TYR A 293 -10.25 9.29 -5.02
C TYR A 293 -11.33 9.74 -6.00
N ARG A 294 -10.97 9.89 -7.28
CA ARG A 294 -11.92 10.15 -8.36
C ARG A 294 -11.72 9.17 -9.49
N LEU A 295 -12.83 8.69 -10.05
CA LEU A 295 -12.85 7.91 -11.27
C LEU A 295 -13.27 8.80 -12.44
N LYS A 296 -12.51 8.75 -13.54
CA LYS A 296 -12.76 9.58 -14.72
C LYS A 296 -14.18 9.37 -15.25
N GLY A 297 -14.93 10.47 -15.37
CA GLY A 297 -16.27 10.47 -15.95
C GLY A 297 -17.38 10.03 -15.00
N VAL A 298 -17.10 9.89 -13.70
CA VAL A 298 -18.08 9.55 -12.68
C VAL A 298 -18.31 10.75 -11.78
N ASP A 299 -19.58 11.04 -11.48
CA ASP A 299 -19.94 12.05 -10.49
C ASP A 299 -19.43 11.64 -9.11
N GLN A 300 -18.90 12.60 -8.35
CA GLN A 300 -18.27 12.29 -7.06
C GLN A 300 -19.28 11.81 -6.02
N GLU A 301 -20.55 12.26 -6.06
CA GLU A 301 -21.58 11.74 -5.15
C GLU A 301 -21.87 10.27 -5.45
N THR A 302 -22.01 9.91 -6.73
CA THR A 302 -22.20 8.50 -7.15
C THR A 302 -21.01 7.65 -6.74
N TYR A 303 -19.78 8.13 -6.97
CA TYR A 303 -18.57 7.39 -6.64
C TYR A 303 -18.40 7.21 -5.13
N ASN A 304 -18.69 8.24 -4.34
CA ASN A 304 -18.67 8.17 -2.88
C ASN A 304 -19.71 7.21 -2.34
N TRP A 305 -20.95 7.29 -2.85
CA TRP A 305 -22.01 6.38 -2.43
C TRP A 305 -21.64 4.92 -2.72
N ASN A 306 -21.07 4.65 -3.91
CA ASN A 306 -20.55 3.32 -4.23
C ASN A 306 -19.50 2.85 -3.19
N GLY A 307 -18.61 3.75 -2.78
CA GLY A 307 -17.60 3.49 -1.76
C GLY A 307 -18.21 3.15 -0.41
N VAL A 308 -19.20 3.93 0.05
CA VAL A 308 -19.92 3.67 1.32
C VAL A 308 -20.58 2.30 1.30
N CYS A 309 -21.29 1.94 0.21
CA CYS A 309 -21.95 0.65 0.06
C CYS A 309 -20.94 -0.50 0.21
N VAL A 310 -19.87 -0.46 -0.58
CA VAL A 310 -18.86 -1.52 -0.62
C VAL A 310 -18.14 -1.63 0.72
N ASP A 311 -17.71 -0.50 1.28
CA ASP A 311 -16.94 -0.46 2.53
C ASP A 311 -17.74 -1.05 3.69
N LYS A 312 -19.00 -0.64 3.88
CA LYS A 312 -19.84 -1.17 4.96
C LYS A 312 -20.16 -2.66 4.77
N MET A 313 -20.34 -3.13 3.54
CA MET A 313 -20.59 -4.55 3.28
C MET A 313 -19.36 -5.42 3.55
N LEU A 314 -18.16 -4.97 3.16
CA LEU A 314 -16.93 -5.74 3.31
C LEU A 314 -16.32 -5.63 4.71
N ASN A 315 -16.53 -4.52 5.43
CA ASN A 315 -15.86 -4.28 6.70
C ASN A 315 -16.49 -5.03 7.89
N ASN A 316 -17.73 -5.50 7.75
CA ASN A 316 -18.45 -6.24 8.79
C ASN A 316 -17.93 -7.67 8.92
N GLY A 317 -17.24 -7.98 10.01
CA GLY A 317 -16.72 -9.33 10.29
C GLY A 317 -15.30 -9.60 9.81
N VAL A 318 -14.55 -8.56 9.43
CA VAL A 318 -13.13 -8.69 9.04
C VAL A 318 -12.29 -9.28 10.15
N GLU A 319 -11.58 -10.35 9.82
CA GLU A 319 -10.57 -10.96 10.69
C GLU A 319 -9.17 -10.46 10.32
N PHE A 320 -8.41 -10.11 11.36
CA PHE A 320 -7.07 -9.55 11.20
C PHE A 320 -6.01 -10.65 11.30
N PRO A 321 -5.01 -10.66 10.41
CA PRO A 321 -3.93 -11.64 10.49
C PRO A 321 -3.08 -11.40 11.74
N GLY A 322 -2.74 -12.48 12.44
CA GLY A 322 -1.95 -12.40 13.67
C GLY A 322 -0.51 -11.89 13.47
N ASP A 323 0.06 -12.14 12.28
CA ASP A 323 1.37 -11.60 11.86
C ASP A 323 1.18 -10.71 10.61
N TYR A 324 0.42 -9.64 10.77
CA TYR A 324 0.10 -8.71 9.68
C TYR A 324 1.33 -8.06 9.04
N LYS A 325 2.46 -8.02 9.75
CA LYS A 325 3.72 -7.53 9.18
C LYS A 325 4.20 -8.42 8.06
N ASN A 326 3.89 -9.71 8.09
CA ASN A 326 4.19 -10.69 7.03
C ASN A 326 2.91 -11.19 6.34
N ASP A 327 1.90 -10.31 6.18
CA ASP A 327 0.62 -10.69 5.60
C ASP A 327 0.73 -11.15 4.14
N PHE A 328 -0.16 -12.09 3.79
CA PHE A 328 -0.27 -12.63 2.45
C PHE A 328 -1.17 -11.72 1.62
N TYR A 329 -0.58 -10.77 0.90
CA TYR A 329 -1.34 -9.92 -0.01
C TYR A 329 -1.83 -10.72 -1.23
N ARG A 330 -3.00 -11.36 -1.10
CA ARG A 330 -3.59 -12.26 -2.12
C ARG A 330 -4.28 -11.45 -3.21
N THR A 331 -4.92 -10.34 -2.85
CA THR A 331 -5.80 -9.54 -3.70
C THR A 331 -5.04 -8.58 -4.63
N ARG A 332 -4.09 -9.14 -5.38
CA ARG A 332 -3.16 -8.42 -6.26
C ARG A 332 -3.71 -8.01 -7.63
N ASP A 333 -4.89 -8.49 -7.96
CA ASP A 333 -5.56 -8.25 -9.23
C ASP A 333 -7.07 -8.14 -9.00
N ILE A 334 -7.76 -7.56 -9.98
CA ILE A 334 -9.21 -7.34 -9.91
C ILE A 334 -9.99 -8.66 -9.80
N ASN A 335 -9.58 -9.73 -10.49
CA ASN A 335 -10.30 -11.01 -10.48
C ASN A 335 -10.28 -11.66 -9.09
N THR A 336 -9.14 -11.56 -8.39
CA THR A 336 -9.00 -12.01 -7.00
C THR A 336 -9.83 -11.14 -6.05
N ALA A 337 -9.86 -9.82 -6.23
CA ALA A 337 -10.73 -8.95 -5.45
C ALA A 337 -12.23 -9.25 -5.68
N LEU A 338 -12.62 -9.56 -6.92
CA LEU A 338 -13.99 -9.97 -7.26
C LEU A 338 -14.37 -11.32 -6.63
N MET A 339 -13.44 -12.27 -6.62
CA MET A 339 -13.61 -13.55 -5.90
C MET A 339 -13.81 -13.29 -4.41
N PHE A 340 -12.96 -12.45 -3.79
CA PHE A 340 -13.09 -12.05 -2.39
C PHE A 340 -14.48 -11.45 -2.13
N PHE A 341 -14.91 -10.48 -2.94
CA PHE A 341 -16.22 -9.84 -2.78
C PHE A 341 -17.39 -10.83 -2.91
N ARG A 342 -17.36 -11.71 -3.92
CA ARG A 342 -18.40 -12.73 -4.11
C ARG A 342 -18.47 -13.66 -2.91
N ASP A 343 -17.32 -14.21 -2.51
CA ASP A 343 -17.25 -15.25 -1.47
C ASP A 343 -17.55 -14.67 -0.09
N TRP A 344 -17.19 -13.40 0.15
CA TRP A 344 -17.58 -12.66 1.35
C TRP A 344 -19.11 -12.60 1.50
N ILE A 345 -19.81 -12.24 0.42
CA ILE A 345 -21.26 -12.07 0.42
C ILE A 345 -22.00 -13.41 0.40
N LEU A 346 -21.58 -14.38 -0.41
CA LEU A 346 -22.34 -15.63 -0.60
C LEU A 346 -22.00 -16.71 0.44
N ALA A 347 -20.73 -16.84 0.85
CA ALA A 347 -20.30 -17.90 1.77
C ALA A 347 -20.34 -17.47 3.23
N GLY A 348 -20.24 -16.16 3.52
CA GLY A 348 -20.32 -15.63 4.87
C GLY A 348 -19.24 -16.21 5.82
N PRO A 349 -19.53 -16.35 7.13
CA PRO A 349 -18.55 -16.73 8.15
C PRO A 349 -17.88 -18.11 7.95
N GLU A 350 -18.48 -19.01 7.17
CA GLU A 350 -17.92 -20.35 6.90
C GLU A 350 -16.91 -20.34 5.74
N SER A 351 -16.68 -19.19 5.12
CA SER A 351 -15.74 -19.03 4.01
C SER A 351 -14.28 -19.27 4.42
N TYR A 352 -13.44 -19.62 3.44
CA TYR A 352 -11.99 -19.63 3.59
C TYR A 352 -11.44 -18.24 3.98
N LEU A 353 -12.18 -17.16 3.70
CA LEU A 353 -11.84 -15.80 4.10
C LEU A 353 -11.77 -15.59 5.62
N HIS A 354 -12.45 -16.43 6.42
CA HIS A 354 -12.41 -16.41 7.88
C HIS A 354 -11.57 -17.56 8.46
N THR A 355 -11.44 -18.67 7.73
CA THR A 355 -10.83 -19.91 8.26
C THR A 355 -9.39 -20.12 7.81
N ASP A 356 -8.97 -19.52 6.69
CA ASP A 356 -7.60 -19.55 6.19
C ASP A 356 -6.89 -18.22 6.53
N ARG A 357 -5.87 -18.31 7.38
CA ARG A 357 -5.09 -17.15 7.83
C ARG A 357 -4.37 -16.43 6.69
N SER A 358 -4.19 -17.07 5.54
CA SER A 358 -3.58 -16.44 4.36
C SER A 358 -4.55 -15.64 3.50
N TRP A 359 -5.83 -15.56 3.90
CA TRP A 359 -6.87 -14.73 3.29
C TRP A 359 -7.46 -13.70 4.26
N MET A 360 -7.08 -13.76 5.54
CA MET A 360 -7.30 -12.66 6.47
C MET A 360 -6.59 -11.41 5.95
N THR A 361 -7.18 -10.25 6.14
CA THR A 361 -6.66 -9.01 5.55
C THR A 361 -6.34 -8.02 6.66
N TYR A 362 -5.12 -7.49 6.63
CA TYR A 362 -4.83 -6.30 7.44
C TYR A 362 -5.49 -5.05 6.86
N CYS A 363 -5.42 -3.94 7.60
CA CYS A 363 -6.21 -2.73 7.33
C CYS A 363 -6.05 -2.19 5.91
N ALA A 364 -4.81 -2.04 5.44
CA ALA A 364 -4.57 -1.47 4.13
C ALA A 364 -4.88 -2.43 2.98
N GLU A 365 -4.66 -3.74 3.14
CA GLU A 365 -5.16 -4.69 2.15
C GLU A 365 -6.69 -4.63 2.06
N HIS A 366 -7.37 -4.65 3.21
CA HIS A 366 -8.82 -4.62 3.23
C HIS A 366 -9.39 -3.36 2.57
N LYS A 367 -8.86 -2.19 2.93
CA LYS A 367 -9.28 -0.93 2.30
C LYS A 367 -8.88 -0.85 0.84
N ASN A 368 -7.80 -1.52 0.42
CA ASN A 368 -7.48 -1.63 -0.99
C ASN A 368 -8.49 -2.49 -1.76
N ILE A 369 -8.94 -3.62 -1.20
CA ILE A 369 -10.01 -4.44 -1.79
C ILE A 369 -11.27 -3.58 -1.96
N VAL A 370 -11.67 -2.85 -0.92
CA VAL A 370 -12.81 -1.92 -0.99
C VAL A 370 -12.65 -0.93 -2.14
N ARG A 371 -11.47 -0.35 -2.35
CA ARG A 371 -11.22 0.61 -3.45
C ARG A 371 -11.26 -0.04 -4.82
N ILE A 372 -10.73 -1.26 -4.95
CA ILE A 372 -10.80 -2.02 -6.19
C ILE A 372 -12.27 -2.29 -6.54
N ILE A 373 -13.07 -2.74 -5.57
CA ILE A 373 -14.50 -2.99 -5.80
C ILE A 373 -15.27 -1.68 -6.05
N GLN A 374 -15.00 -0.62 -5.28
CA GLN A 374 -15.59 0.71 -5.49
C GLN A 374 -15.38 1.22 -6.93
N ALA A 375 -14.18 1.02 -7.49
CA ALA A 375 -13.84 1.47 -8.84
C ALA A 375 -14.45 0.63 -9.97
N ASN A 376 -14.89 -0.60 -9.66
CA ASN A 376 -15.17 -1.60 -10.69
C ASN A 376 -16.55 -2.28 -10.61
N VAL A 377 -17.25 -2.19 -9.48
CA VAL A 377 -18.56 -2.83 -9.28
C VAL A 377 -19.60 -1.76 -8.96
N PRO A 378 -20.27 -1.19 -9.98
CA PRO A 378 -21.51 -0.46 -9.79
C PRO A 378 -22.54 -1.33 -9.07
N GLN A 379 -23.27 -0.76 -8.11
CA GLN A 379 -24.30 -1.44 -7.33
C GLN A 379 -25.64 -1.44 -8.09
N ASN A 380 -25.73 -2.25 -9.13
CA ASN A 380 -26.97 -2.50 -9.88
C ASN A 380 -26.99 -3.91 -10.46
N ALA A 381 -28.17 -4.40 -10.84
CA ALA A 381 -28.36 -5.76 -11.34
C ALA A 381 -27.54 -6.05 -12.62
N ASP A 382 -27.46 -5.10 -13.54
CA ASP A 382 -26.79 -5.28 -14.84
C ASP A 382 -25.27 -5.45 -14.66
N ALA A 383 -24.65 -4.64 -13.81
CA ALA A 383 -23.24 -4.75 -13.48
C ALA A 383 -22.91 -6.08 -12.79
N TYR A 384 -23.79 -6.56 -11.92
CA TYR A 384 -23.61 -7.85 -11.27
C TYR A 384 -23.68 -9.00 -12.28
N LEU A 385 -24.59 -8.94 -13.26
CA LEU A 385 -24.66 -9.90 -14.35
C LEU A 385 -23.41 -9.84 -15.25
N GLU A 386 -22.97 -8.64 -15.63
CA GLU A 386 -21.79 -8.42 -16.49
C GLU A 386 -20.50 -8.93 -15.82
N ILE A 387 -20.35 -8.77 -14.51
CA ILE A 387 -19.10 -9.09 -13.81
C ILE A 387 -19.06 -10.53 -13.28
N PHE A 388 -20.17 -11.02 -12.73
CA PHE A 388 -20.23 -12.33 -12.07
C PHE A 388 -20.93 -13.40 -12.90
N GLY A 389 -21.41 -13.03 -14.10
CA GLY A 389 -22.04 -13.94 -15.04
C GLY A 389 -23.47 -14.34 -14.64
N PRO A 390 -24.12 -15.18 -15.46
CA PRO A 390 -25.54 -15.51 -15.33
C PRO A 390 -25.85 -16.39 -14.12
N GLU A 391 -24.85 -17.08 -13.56
CA GLU A 391 -25.03 -17.93 -12.39
C GLU A 391 -24.91 -17.14 -11.07
N ASP A 392 -23.80 -16.44 -10.86
CA ASP A 392 -23.53 -15.78 -9.58
C ASP A 392 -24.07 -14.35 -9.52
N GLY A 393 -24.14 -13.63 -10.64
CA GLY A 393 -24.60 -12.24 -10.69
C GLY A 393 -25.98 -12.02 -10.06
N PRO A 394 -27.03 -12.72 -10.53
CA PRO A 394 -28.37 -12.60 -9.94
C PRO A 394 -28.44 -13.03 -8.47
N LYS A 395 -27.67 -14.07 -8.07
CA LYS A 395 -27.62 -14.56 -6.68
C LYS A 395 -26.99 -13.52 -5.75
N LEU A 396 -25.88 -12.91 -6.18
CA LEU A 396 -25.20 -11.85 -5.46
C LEU A 396 -26.08 -10.62 -5.32
N TRP A 397 -26.73 -10.20 -6.41
CA TRP A 397 -27.63 -9.05 -6.38
C TRP A 397 -28.77 -9.27 -5.38
N ASP A 398 -29.44 -10.42 -5.44
CA ASP A 398 -30.48 -10.81 -4.45
C ASP A 398 -29.93 -10.82 -3.02
N ALA A 399 -28.75 -11.41 -2.80
CA ALA A 399 -28.14 -11.48 -1.47
C ALA A 399 -27.82 -10.09 -0.88
N VAL A 400 -27.49 -9.11 -1.73
CA VAL A 400 -27.26 -7.72 -1.33
C VAL A 400 -28.57 -7.00 -1.03
N THR A 401 -29.56 -7.08 -1.94
CA THR A 401 -30.71 -6.17 -1.94
C THR A 401 -31.97 -6.70 -1.26
N ARG A 402 -32.10 -8.03 -1.07
CA ARG A 402 -33.31 -8.60 -0.45
C ARG A 402 -33.51 -8.09 0.99
N PRO A 403 -34.75 -8.09 1.52
CA PRO A 403 -35.00 -7.79 2.92
C PRO A 403 -34.17 -8.68 3.86
N GLY A 404 -33.47 -8.07 4.81
CA GLY A 404 -32.51 -8.74 5.69
C GLY A 404 -31.23 -9.21 4.99
N GLY A 405 -30.99 -8.78 3.75
CA GLY A 405 -29.75 -9.03 2.99
C GLY A 405 -28.56 -8.21 3.50
N TRP A 406 -27.44 -8.32 2.81
CA TRP A 406 -26.17 -7.71 3.24
C TRP A 406 -26.21 -6.19 3.36
N PHE A 407 -26.91 -5.50 2.45
CA PHE A 407 -27.03 -4.06 2.55
C PHE A 407 -27.77 -3.67 3.83
N GLU A 408 -28.89 -4.31 4.13
CA GLU A 408 -29.67 -3.99 5.33
C GLU A 408 -28.93 -4.33 6.62
N GLN A 409 -28.20 -5.45 6.66
CA GLN A 409 -27.39 -5.83 7.80
C GLN A 409 -26.25 -4.83 8.07
N SER A 410 -25.61 -4.30 7.02
CA SER A 410 -24.46 -3.40 7.14
C SER A 410 -24.85 -1.92 7.28
N HIS A 411 -25.98 -1.50 6.71
CA HIS A 411 -26.43 -0.11 6.70
C HIS A 411 -27.59 0.17 7.69
N GLY A 412 -28.16 -0.88 8.28
CA GLY A 412 -29.29 -0.79 9.21
C GLY A 412 -30.60 -0.35 8.56
N ARG A 413 -30.74 -0.50 7.23
CA ARG A 413 -31.93 -0.09 6.48
C ARG A 413 -32.09 -0.86 5.16
N PRO A 414 -33.33 -1.08 4.67
CA PRO A 414 -33.56 -1.86 3.46
C PRO A 414 -33.00 -1.17 2.21
N TRP A 415 -32.66 -1.99 1.20
CA TRP A 415 -32.27 -1.51 -0.12
C TRP A 415 -33.44 -0.80 -0.83
N ARG A 416 -33.10 0.15 -1.70
CA ARG A 416 -34.04 0.87 -2.56
C ARG A 416 -33.44 1.04 -3.95
N GLU A 417 -34.30 1.07 -4.98
CA GLU A 417 -33.88 1.23 -6.38
C GLU A 417 -33.10 2.54 -6.61
N ASP A 418 -33.45 3.63 -5.92
CA ASP A 418 -32.70 4.89 -6.01
C ASP A 418 -31.33 4.86 -5.33
N TYR A 419 -30.94 3.75 -4.70
CA TYR A 419 -29.58 3.54 -4.20
C TYR A 419 -28.66 2.89 -5.25
N GLU A 420 -29.19 2.49 -6.40
CA GLU A 420 -28.38 1.93 -7.47
C GLU A 420 -27.35 2.96 -7.97
N THR A 421 -26.13 2.50 -8.23
CA THR A 421 -25.08 3.31 -8.85
C THR A 421 -24.88 2.85 -10.28
N HIS A 422 -24.78 3.80 -11.21
CA HIS A 422 -24.53 3.52 -12.62
C HIS A 422 -23.35 4.37 -13.11
N PHE A 423 -22.27 3.72 -13.54
CA PHE A 423 -21.11 4.38 -14.11
C PHE A 423 -20.28 3.40 -14.95
N THR A 424 -19.37 3.93 -15.76
CA THR A 424 -18.41 3.09 -16.50
C THR A 424 -17.28 2.65 -15.54
N PRO A 425 -17.14 1.34 -15.24
CA PRO A 425 -16.15 0.87 -14.29
C PRO A 425 -14.72 1.01 -14.85
N LEU A 426 -13.74 1.03 -13.95
CA LEU A 426 -12.34 1.25 -14.29
C LEU A 426 -11.81 0.22 -15.32
N TRP A 427 -12.10 -1.07 -15.14
CA TRP A 427 -11.67 -2.10 -16.10
C TRP A 427 -12.16 -1.82 -17.53
N LYS A 428 -13.36 -1.26 -17.68
CA LYS A 428 -13.95 -0.93 -18.99
C LYS A 428 -13.31 0.31 -19.60
N LEU A 429 -12.96 1.31 -18.78
CA LEU A 429 -12.14 2.45 -19.22
C LEU A 429 -10.75 2.00 -19.71
N GLU A 430 -10.24 0.89 -19.16
CA GLU A 430 -8.95 0.31 -19.52
C GLU A 430 -9.01 -0.69 -20.68
N GLY A 431 -10.19 -0.87 -21.28
CA GLY A 431 -10.43 -1.63 -22.49
C GLY A 431 -10.70 -3.12 -22.29
N LEU A 432 -11.00 -3.55 -21.07
CA LEU A 432 -11.37 -4.94 -20.77
C LEU A 432 -12.89 -5.15 -21.00
N HIS A 433 -13.30 -6.40 -21.18
CA HIS A 433 -14.70 -6.79 -21.30
C HIS A 433 -15.15 -7.78 -20.21
N GLY A 434 -16.41 -7.63 -19.79
CA GLY A 434 -17.12 -8.55 -18.91
C GLY A 434 -17.87 -9.63 -19.68
N TYR A 435 -18.77 -10.32 -18.99
CA TYR A 435 -19.75 -11.22 -19.61
C TYR A 435 -20.76 -10.43 -20.44
N ASP A 436 -20.92 -10.82 -21.70
CA ASP A 436 -21.95 -10.30 -22.60
C ASP A 436 -22.98 -11.40 -22.92
N PRO A 437 -24.24 -11.28 -22.47
CA PRO A 437 -25.29 -12.24 -22.79
C PRO A 437 -25.56 -12.41 -24.29
N ALA A 438 -25.25 -11.39 -25.11
CA ALA A 438 -25.40 -11.46 -26.56
C ALA A 438 -24.23 -12.22 -27.23
N HIS A 439 -23.08 -12.30 -26.54
CA HIS A 439 -21.86 -12.93 -27.03
C HIS A 439 -21.20 -13.81 -25.95
N PRO A 440 -21.91 -14.83 -25.42
CA PRO A 440 -21.40 -15.68 -24.33
C PRO A 440 -20.17 -16.52 -24.72
N GLU A 441 -19.88 -16.62 -26.02
CA GLU A 441 -18.68 -17.27 -26.56
C GLU A 441 -17.40 -16.46 -26.40
N ILE A 442 -17.50 -15.14 -26.15
CA ILE A 442 -16.33 -14.27 -25.94
C ILE A 442 -15.87 -14.46 -24.49
N PRO A 443 -14.65 -14.98 -24.24
CA PRO A 443 -14.17 -15.20 -22.88
C PRO A 443 -14.03 -13.88 -22.15
N SER A 444 -14.68 -13.71 -21.00
CA SER A 444 -14.57 -12.49 -20.19
C SER A 444 -13.14 -12.29 -19.65
N ASP A 445 -12.61 -11.07 -19.72
CA ASP A 445 -11.40 -10.69 -18.98
C ASP A 445 -11.69 -10.51 -17.48
N ILE A 446 -12.93 -10.11 -17.18
CA ILE A 446 -13.40 -9.73 -15.85
C ILE A 446 -14.42 -10.74 -15.35
N ARG A 447 -13.99 -11.56 -14.40
CA ARG A 447 -14.82 -12.45 -13.59
C ARG A 447 -14.09 -12.84 -12.31
N PRO A 448 -14.78 -13.22 -11.23
CA PRO A 448 -14.11 -13.90 -10.12
C PRO A 448 -13.47 -15.22 -10.60
N TRP A 449 -12.46 -15.69 -9.85
CA TRP A 449 -12.06 -17.08 -9.93
C TRP A 449 -13.26 -17.98 -9.63
N LYS A 450 -13.39 -19.06 -10.38
CA LYS A 450 -14.51 -20.01 -10.26
C LYS A 450 -14.62 -20.51 -8.82
N ASP A 451 -13.49 -20.92 -8.26
CA ASP A 451 -13.35 -21.45 -6.92
C ASP A 451 -11.89 -21.29 -6.45
N LEU A 452 -11.61 -21.67 -5.20
CA LEU A 452 -10.27 -21.60 -4.62
C LEU A 452 -9.27 -22.54 -5.32
N GLU A 453 -9.75 -23.60 -5.98
CA GLU A 453 -8.91 -24.53 -6.74
C GLU A 453 -8.38 -23.86 -8.02
N GLU A 454 -9.23 -23.16 -8.79
CA GLU A 454 -8.82 -22.39 -9.96
C GLU A 454 -7.81 -21.31 -9.60
N TYR A 455 -8.07 -20.56 -8.51
CA TYR A 455 -7.12 -19.55 -7.99
C TYR A 455 -5.77 -20.18 -7.65
N ASN A 456 -5.76 -21.26 -6.86
CA ASN A 456 -4.53 -21.91 -6.42
C ASN A 456 -3.75 -22.52 -7.59
N ALA A 457 -4.44 -23.04 -8.61
CA ALA A 457 -3.80 -23.53 -9.83
C ALA A 457 -3.09 -22.40 -10.59
N HIS A 458 -3.77 -21.25 -10.75
CA HIS A 458 -3.16 -20.08 -11.37
C HIS A 458 -2.00 -19.50 -10.55
N ASP A 459 -2.20 -19.24 -9.25
CA ASP A 459 -1.16 -18.70 -8.37
C ASP A 459 0.05 -19.63 -8.27
N GLY A 460 -0.18 -20.94 -8.18
CA GLY A 460 0.86 -21.97 -8.19
C GLY A 460 1.66 -21.95 -9.50
N ALA A 461 0.98 -21.88 -10.65
CA ALA A 461 1.63 -21.80 -11.96
C ALA A 461 2.45 -20.51 -12.12
N TRP A 462 1.90 -19.37 -11.70
CA TRP A 462 2.61 -18.09 -11.71
C TRP A 462 3.86 -18.10 -10.82
N ARG A 463 3.77 -18.63 -9.58
CA ARG A 463 4.92 -18.76 -8.66
C ARG A 463 5.99 -19.71 -9.19
N ALA A 464 5.59 -20.77 -9.89
CA ALA A 464 6.52 -21.71 -10.50
C ALA A 464 7.27 -21.12 -11.72
N GLY A 465 6.84 -19.96 -12.21
CA GLY A 465 7.52 -19.18 -13.24
C GLY A 465 6.88 -19.28 -14.63
N PRO A 466 7.46 -18.59 -15.63
CA PRO A 466 6.83 -18.38 -16.93
C PRO A 466 6.47 -19.66 -17.68
N GLU A 467 7.28 -20.72 -17.57
CA GLU A 467 7.02 -22.00 -18.24
C GLU A 467 5.79 -22.72 -17.67
N ALA A 468 5.63 -22.71 -16.34
CA ALA A 468 4.48 -23.32 -15.68
C ALA A 468 3.20 -22.51 -15.94
N LEU A 469 3.29 -21.18 -15.92
CA LEU A 469 2.18 -20.30 -16.28
C LEU A 469 1.75 -20.51 -17.75
N ALA A 470 2.71 -20.63 -18.68
CA ALA A 470 2.41 -20.95 -20.07
C ALA A 470 1.70 -22.31 -20.20
N ALA A 471 2.16 -23.33 -19.49
CA ALA A 471 1.51 -24.65 -19.49
C ALA A 471 0.07 -24.61 -18.92
N TYR A 472 -0.18 -23.80 -17.90
CA TYR A 472 -1.53 -23.56 -17.36
C TYR A 472 -2.43 -22.89 -18.40
N ILE A 473 -1.92 -21.88 -19.11
CA ILE A 473 -2.65 -21.20 -20.20
C ILE A 473 -2.95 -22.14 -21.35
N ASP A 474 -1.97 -22.94 -21.79
CA ASP A 474 -2.13 -23.92 -22.87
C ASP A 474 -3.18 -25.00 -22.54
N ALA A 475 -3.36 -25.29 -21.24
CA ALA A 475 -4.41 -26.18 -20.74
C ALA A 475 -5.81 -25.52 -20.67
N GLY A 476 -5.95 -24.27 -21.12
CA GLY A 476 -7.19 -23.50 -21.06
C GLY A 476 -7.43 -22.81 -19.72
N GLY A 477 -6.39 -22.66 -18.90
CA GLY A 477 -6.45 -21.94 -17.63
C GLY A 477 -6.75 -20.46 -17.80
N PHE A 478 -7.53 -19.90 -16.88
CA PHE A 478 -7.88 -18.49 -16.87
C PHE A 478 -6.82 -17.63 -16.21
N THR A 479 -6.38 -16.55 -16.84
CA THR A 479 -5.30 -15.70 -16.31
C THR A 479 -5.78 -14.41 -15.66
N GLY A 480 -7.06 -14.07 -15.82
CA GLY A 480 -7.59 -12.76 -15.43
C GLY A 480 -6.95 -11.59 -16.19
N ALA A 481 -7.19 -10.39 -15.67
CA ALA A 481 -6.71 -9.13 -16.22
C ALA A 481 -5.25 -8.78 -15.83
N GLY A 482 -4.65 -9.53 -14.91
CA GLY A 482 -3.31 -9.30 -14.37
C GLY A 482 -3.21 -8.15 -13.36
N GLU A 483 -2.00 -7.90 -12.86
CA GLU A 483 -1.71 -6.99 -11.73
C GLU A 483 -1.66 -5.49 -12.10
N THR A 484 -2.06 -5.12 -13.32
CA THR A 484 -1.92 -3.73 -13.82
C THR A 484 -3.22 -3.11 -14.32
N LYS A 485 -4.32 -3.88 -14.28
CA LYS A 485 -5.60 -3.49 -14.85
C LYS A 485 -6.73 -3.67 -13.85
N GLY A 486 -7.72 -2.78 -13.90
CA GLY A 486 -8.83 -2.74 -12.96
C GLY A 486 -8.41 -2.32 -11.55
N LEU A 487 -7.21 -1.74 -11.36
CA LEU A 487 -6.69 -1.36 -10.06
C LEU A 487 -6.47 0.16 -10.00
N PRO A 488 -6.94 0.87 -8.95
CA PRO A 488 -6.64 2.29 -8.75
C PRO A 488 -5.13 2.60 -8.76
N TYR A 489 -4.34 1.68 -8.20
CA TYR A 489 -2.89 1.66 -8.21
C TYR A 489 -2.42 0.21 -8.15
N LYS A 490 -1.21 -0.07 -8.67
CA LYS A 490 -0.65 -1.42 -8.64
C LYS A 490 -0.21 -1.82 -7.22
N PRO A 491 -0.25 -3.12 -6.86
CA PRO A 491 0.46 -3.62 -5.69
C PRO A 491 1.97 -3.39 -5.79
N GLU A 492 2.65 -3.29 -4.66
CA GLU A 492 4.09 -3.08 -4.59
C GLU A 492 4.85 -4.39 -4.36
N SER A 493 5.84 -4.67 -5.21
CA SER A 493 6.81 -5.73 -4.92
C SER A 493 7.78 -5.31 -3.80
N SER A 494 8.54 -6.26 -3.26
CA SER A 494 9.67 -5.94 -2.37
C SER A 494 10.68 -5.00 -3.04
N SER A 495 10.89 -5.12 -4.35
CA SER A 495 11.79 -4.21 -5.09
C SER A 495 11.23 -2.79 -5.22
N ASP A 496 9.91 -2.63 -5.36
CA ASP A 496 9.25 -1.32 -5.34
C ASP A 496 9.44 -0.65 -3.98
N LEU A 497 9.20 -1.38 -2.88
CA LEU A 497 9.40 -0.87 -1.52
C LEU A 497 10.85 -0.50 -1.22
N MET A 498 11.81 -1.32 -1.63
CA MET A 498 13.24 -1.02 -1.46
C MET A 498 13.67 0.21 -2.24
N MET A 499 13.19 0.36 -3.47
CA MET A 499 13.50 1.55 -4.26
C MET A 499 12.83 2.79 -3.72
N ASP A 500 11.60 2.69 -3.24
CA ASP A 500 10.93 3.80 -2.56
C ASP A 500 11.68 4.21 -1.30
N PHE A 501 12.18 3.24 -0.52
CA PHE A 501 13.06 3.52 0.62
C PHE A 501 14.31 4.28 0.19
N ILE A 502 15.01 3.79 -0.83
CA ILE A 502 16.24 4.40 -1.33
C ILE A 502 15.95 5.82 -1.82
N GLU A 503 14.92 6.01 -2.65
CA GLU A 503 14.53 7.33 -3.14
C GLU A 503 14.08 8.27 -2.00
N THR A 504 13.60 7.74 -0.87
CA THR A 504 13.14 8.51 0.28
C THR A 504 14.27 8.87 1.24
N TYR A 505 15.05 7.90 1.72
CA TYR A 505 15.97 8.10 2.85
C TYR A 505 17.45 8.01 2.48
N ALA A 506 17.78 7.37 1.37
CA ALA A 506 19.13 7.15 0.88
C ALA A 506 19.27 7.59 -0.59
N SER A 507 18.65 8.72 -0.96
CA SER A 507 18.49 9.09 -2.37
C SER A 507 19.85 9.37 -3.00
N PHE A 508 20.04 8.95 -4.25
CA PHE A 508 21.30 9.17 -4.97
C PHE A 508 21.69 10.67 -5.02
N GLU A 509 20.70 11.55 -5.16
CA GLU A 509 20.92 13.00 -5.23
C GLU A 509 21.46 13.60 -3.92
N GLN A 510 21.12 13.04 -2.76
CA GLN A 510 21.53 13.58 -1.46
C GLN A 510 22.55 12.73 -0.72
N ALA A 511 22.35 11.42 -0.68
CA ALA A 511 23.19 10.47 0.04
C ALA A 511 24.35 9.92 -0.82
N GLY A 512 24.22 10.02 -2.15
CA GLY A 512 25.19 9.46 -3.10
C GLY A 512 25.01 7.95 -3.32
N GLY A 513 25.61 7.45 -4.40
CA GLY A 513 25.41 6.08 -4.84
C GLY A 513 25.96 5.01 -3.89
N VAL A 514 26.99 5.30 -3.10
CA VAL A 514 27.57 4.34 -2.14
C VAL A 514 26.60 4.08 -0.99
N VAL A 515 26.03 5.13 -0.40
CA VAL A 515 25.05 5.00 0.70
C VAL A 515 23.79 4.30 0.21
N ALA A 516 23.28 4.68 -0.98
CA ALA A 516 22.15 4.02 -1.61
C ALA A 516 22.39 2.51 -1.84
N ALA A 517 23.59 2.14 -2.31
CA ALA A 517 23.97 0.75 -2.53
C ALA A 517 24.02 -0.05 -1.23
N LEU A 518 24.59 0.52 -0.16
CA LEU A 518 24.64 -0.13 1.14
C LEU A 518 23.24 -0.27 1.76
N ALA A 519 22.39 0.76 1.63
CA ALA A 519 21.00 0.71 2.05
C ALA A 519 20.23 -0.40 1.32
N LEU A 520 20.41 -0.57 0.01
CA LEU A 520 19.82 -1.67 -0.76
C LEU A 520 20.24 -3.03 -0.20
N LEU A 521 21.53 -3.22 0.08
CA LEU A 521 22.06 -4.50 0.57
C LEU A 521 21.64 -4.81 2.01
N ALA A 522 21.31 -3.79 2.82
CA ALA A 522 20.82 -3.96 4.18
C ALA A 522 19.45 -4.68 4.24
N PHE A 523 18.68 -4.66 3.15
CA PHE A 523 17.40 -5.38 3.06
C PHE A 523 17.53 -6.90 2.89
N LYS A 524 18.74 -7.43 2.66
CA LYS A 524 18.98 -8.85 2.34
C LYS A 524 18.19 -9.78 3.25
N ASP A 525 18.40 -9.67 4.57
CA ASP A 525 17.82 -10.61 5.52
C ASP A 525 16.29 -10.54 5.50
N LYS A 526 15.72 -9.32 5.49
CA LYS A 526 14.28 -9.13 5.49
C LYS A 526 13.62 -9.58 4.19
N VAL A 527 14.26 -9.37 3.05
CA VAL A 527 13.75 -9.86 1.75
C VAL A 527 13.83 -11.39 1.67
N THR A 528 14.95 -11.98 2.10
CA THR A 528 15.10 -13.44 2.12
C THR A 528 14.09 -14.11 3.04
N GLU A 529 13.78 -13.49 4.20
CA GLU A 529 12.73 -13.94 5.11
C GLU A 529 11.35 -13.90 4.43
N ARG A 530 10.94 -12.72 3.92
CA ARG A 530 9.59 -12.50 3.37
C ARG A 530 9.31 -13.26 2.08
N MET A 531 10.28 -13.28 1.17
CA MET A 531 10.13 -13.94 -0.13
C MET A 531 10.53 -15.41 -0.08
N HIS A 532 11.03 -15.89 1.08
CA HIS A 532 11.59 -17.23 1.25
C HIS A 532 12.66 -17.60 0.20
N ILE A 533 13.43 -16.62 -0.29
CA ILE A 533 14.52 -16.84 -1.24
C ILE A 533 15.86 -17.00 -0.51
N ASP A 534 16.79 -17.73 -1.10
CA ASP A 534 18.13 -17.86 -0.54
C ASP A 534 18.97 -16.56 -0.72
N PRO A 535 19.95 -16.29 0.16
CA PRO A 535 20.80 -15.11 0.03
C PRO A 535 21.54 -14.99 -1.32
N PRO A 536 22.07 -16.06 -1.93
CA PRO A 536 22.61 -15.99 -3.30
C PRO A 536 21.61 -15.47 -4.35
N THR A 537 20.35 -15.90 -4.30
CA THR A 537 19.29 -15.41 -5.21
C THR A 537 19.03 -13.92 -5.02
N PHE A 538 18.98 -13.44 -3.77
CA PHE A 538 18.92 -12.00 -3.48
C PHE A 538 20.14 -11.27 -4.07
N MET A 539 21.36 -11.74 -3.78
CA MET A 539 22.58 -11.08 -4.21
C MET A 539 22.74 -11.05 -5.74
N LYS A 540 22.31 -12.11 -6.44
CA LYS A 540 22.29 -12.14 -7.92
C LYS A 540 21.46 -11.01 -8.51
N THR A 541 20.41 -10.57 -7.81
CA THR A 541 19.50 -9.52 -8.26
C THR A 541 19.91 -8.13 -7.75
N ALA A 542 20.23 -8.01 -6.46
CA ALA A 542 20.52 -6.72 -5.82
C ALA A 542 21.93 -6.19 -6.14
N LEU A 543 22.93 -7.07 -6.29
CA LEU A 543 24.31 -6.64 -6.49
C LEU A 543 24.55 -5.87 -7.80
N PRO A 544 23.98 -6.28 -8.95
CA PRO A 544 24.04 -5.47 -10.16
C PRO A 544 23.46 -4.06 -9.99
N ILE A 545 22.33 -3.92 -9.28
CA ILE A 545 21.69 -2.62 -9.00
C ILE A 545 22.62 -1.78 -8.10
N ALA A 546 23.14 -2.37 -7.03
CA ALA A 546 24.09 -1.72 -6.12
C ALA A 546 25.36 -1.26 -6.82
N ALA A 547 25.91 -2.08 -7.73
CA ALA A 547 27.09 -1.71 -8.52
C ALA A 547 26.80 -0.54 -9.46
N GLN A 548 25.61 -0.48 -10.07
CA GLN A 548 25.22 0.67 -10.88
C GLN A 548 25.12 1.96 -10.04
N LEU A 549 24.59 1.90 -8.83
CA LEU A 549 24.57 3.06 -7.91
C LEU A 549 26.00 3.58 -7.66
N VAL A 550 26.95 2.70 -7.33
CA VAL A 550 28.36 3.08 -7.11
C VAL A 550 29.03 3.60 -8.38
N ALA A 551 28.78 2.97 -9.53
CA ALA A 551 29.32 3.41 -10.82
C ALA A 551 28.85 4.83 -11.18
N HIS A 552 27.57 5.14 -10.99
CA HIS A 552 27.05 6.48 -11.28
C HIS A 552 27.61 7.53 -10.31
N GLU A 553 27.85 7.19 -9.05
CA GLU A 553 28.56 8.09 -8.13
C GLU A 553 30.00 8.34 -8.60
N ALA A 554 30.69 7.32 -9.12
CA ALA A 554 32.01 7.48 -9.71
C ALA A 554 31.98 8.45 -10.90
N MET A 555 30.93 8.43 -11.74
CA MET A 555 30.77 9.39 -12.83
C MET A 555 30.63 10.82 -12.32
N VAL A 556 29.95 11.02 -11.19
CA VAL A 556 29.83 12.32 -10.51
C VAL A 556 31.18 12.76 -9.96
N VAL A 557 31.88 11.89 -9.24
CA VAL A 557 33.20 12.20 -8.66
C VAL A 557 34.23 12.51 -9.75
N LYS A 558 34.16 11.84 -10.91
CA LYS A 558 35.03 12.14 -12.06
C LYS A 558 34.87 13.59 -12.55
N LYS A 559 33.63 14.11 -12.56
CA LYS A 559 33.29 15.45 -13.07
C LYS A 559 33.39 16.54 -12.02
N GLU A 560 32.81 16.29 -10.86
CA GLU A 560 32.58 17.29 -9.80
C GLU A 560 33.58 17.16 -8.65
N GLY A 561 34.31 16.04 -8.57
CA GLY A 561 35.15 15.72 -7.42
C GLY A 561 34.35 15.35 -6.18
N VAL A 562 34.98 15.47 -5.00
CA VAL A 562 34.34 15.27 -3.69
C VAL A 562 34.27 16.62 -2.99
N GLY A 563 33.07 17.09 -2.68
CA GLY A 563 32.87 18.43 -2.09
C GLY A 563 33.36 19.57 -3.00
N GLY A 564 33.35 19.36 -4.33
CA GLY A 564 33.87 20.31 -5.31
C GLY A 564 35.39 20.27 -5.50
N HIS A 565 36.09 19.39 -4.79
CA HIS A 565 37.54 19.22 -4.93
C HIS A 565 37.86 18.02 -5.82
N PRO A 566 38.69 18.16 -6.87
CA PRO A 566 39.09 17.03 -7.70
C PRO A 566 39.76 15.93 -6.86
N VAL A 567 39.26 14.70 -6.99
CA VAL A 567 39.83 13.52 -6.33
C VAL A 567 40.05 12.44 -7.39
N PRO A 568 41.27 11.87 -7.52
CA PRO A 568 41.48 10.74 -8.42
C PRO A 568 40.57 9.57 -8.06
N LEU A 569 39.92 8.94 -9.05
CA LEU A 569 38.97 7.85 -8.81
C LEU A 569 39.57 6.69 -8.02
N ALA A 570 40.86 6.36 -8.24
CA ALA A 570 41.56 5.34 -7.46
C ALA A 570 41.63 5.67 -5.95
N VAL A 571 41.79 6.94 -5.60
CA VAL A 571 41.81 7.40 -4.19
C VAL A 571 40.42 7.32 -3.59
N TRP A 572 39.41 7.80 -4.32
CA TRP A 572 38.01 7.70 -3.90
C TRP A 572 37.56 6.24 -3.74
N ALA A 573 37.86 5.37 -4.71
CA ALA A 573 37.55 3.94 -4.70
C ALA A 573 38.15 3.22 -3.48
N LYS A 574 39.37 3.60 -3.06
CA LYS A 574 39.98 3.07 -1.83
C LYS A 574 39.19 3.47 -0.58
N GLY A 575 38.64 4.69 -0.55
CA GLY A 575 37.75 5.15 0.50
C GLY A 575 36.43 4.36 0.51
N VAL A 576 35.79 4.22 -0.65
CA VAL A 576 34.57 3.42 -0.82
C VAL A 576 34.78 1.98 -0.37
N LYS A 577 35.89 1.36 -0.81
CA LYS A 577 36.26 0.00 -0.40
C LYS A 577 36.23 -0.15 1.12
N LYS A 578 36.90 0.77 1.84
CA LYS A 578 36.99 0.75 3.30
C LYS A 578 35.62 0.87 3.97
N GLU A 579 34.77 1.79 3.50
CA GLU A 579 33.42 1.97 4.06
C GLU A 579 32.50 0.77 3.78
N VAL A 580 32.58 0.19 2.59
CA VAL A 580 31.84 -1.04 2.26
C VAL A 580 32.34 -2.23 3.08
N GLU A 581 33.66 -2.41 3.21
CA GLU A 581 34.24 -3.45 4.06
C GLU A 581 33.74 -3.31 5.50
N LYS A 582 33.79 -2.09 6.06
CA LYS A 582 33.26 -1.79 7.39
C LYS A 582 31.76 -2.11 7.51
N ALA A 583 30.93 -1.68 6.56
CA ALA A 583 29.49 -1.92 6.56
C ALA A 583 29.13 -3.42 6.47
N LEU A 584 29.97 -4.21 5.78
CA LEU A 584 29.83 -5.66 5.70
C LEU A 584 30.48 -6.40 6.88
N GLY A 585 31.06 -5.70 7.85
CA GLY A 585 31.77 -6.28 8.98
C GLY A 585 33.02 -7.05 8.58
N LEU A 586 33.70 -6.65 7.51
CA LEU A 586 35.00 -7.16 7.10
C LEU A 586 36.10 -6.39 7.85
N ASP A 587 36.93 -7.14 8.58
CA ASP A 587 38.15 -6.63 9.18
C ASP A 587 39.40 -7.22 8.49
N ASP A 588 40.58 -6.83 8.95
CA ASP A 588 41.85 -7.36 8.44
C ASP A 588 42.05 -8.85 8.75
N ALA A 589 41.26 -9.41 9.68
CA ALA A 589 41.32 -10.83 10.06
C ALA A 589 40.41 -11.72 9.19
N ALA A 590 39.46 -11.14 8.44
CA ALA A 590 38.59 -11.87 7.55
C ALA A 590 39.38 -12.60 6.45
N ALA A 591 39.04 -13.87 6.21
CA ALA A 591 39.76 -14.74 5.27
C ALA A 591 39.84 -14.12 3.85
N PRO A 592 40.92 -14.38 3.09
CA PRO A 592 41.05 -13.87 1.73
C PRO A 592 39.92 -14.30 0.78
N ASP A 593 39.30 -15.45 1.04
CA ASP A 593 38.21 -16.05 0.26
C ASP A 593 36.81 -15.74 0.82
N ASP A 594 36.69 -14.85 1.80
CA ASP A 594 35.41 -14.45 2.38
C ASP A 594 34.45 -13.95 1.28
N PRO A 595 33.23 -14.50 1.16
CA PRO A 595 32.30 -14.16 0.09
C PRO A 595 31.93 -12.66 0.07
N ARG A 596 32.01 -11.96 1.20
CA ARG A 596 31.78 -10.50 1.27
C ARG A 596 32.83 -9.72 0.49
N ARG A 597 34.06 -10.22 0.35
CA ARG A 597 35.09 -9.57 -0.51
C ARG A 597 34.69 -9.59 -1.99
N ARG A 598 33.91 -10.57 -2.44
CA ARG A 598 33.35 -10.60 -3.81
C ARG A 598 32.29 -9.50 -4.00
N VAL A 599 31.50 -9.20 -2.96
CA VAL A 599 30.55 -8.09 -2.97
C VAL A 599 31.28 -6.76 -3.12
N VAL A 600 32.34 -6.55 -2.32
CA VAL A 600 33.20 -5.36 -2.42
C VAL A 600 33.78 -5.21 -3.84
N ALA A 601 34.36 -6.28 -4.39
CA ALA A 601 34.92 -6.27 -5.74
C ALA A 601 33.86 -5.96 -6.81
N ALA A 602 32.68 -6.57 -6.70
CA ALA A 602 31.59 -6.32 -7.65
C ALA A 602 31.10 -4.86 -7.61
N LEU A 603 30.95 -4.28 -6.42
CA LEU A 603 30.58 -2.86 -6.27
C LEU A 603 31.62 -1.92 -6.88
N LEU A 604 32.91 -2.24 -6.72
CA LEU A 604 34.01 -1.42 -7.25
C LEU A 604 34.29 -1.64 -8.74
N SER A 605 33.84 -2.76 -9.32
CA SER A 605 34.04 -3.05 -10.75
C SER A 605 33.48 -1.97 -11.68
N GLY A 606 32.38 -1.32 -11.28
CA GLY A 606 31.80 -0.19 -12.01
C GLY A 606 32.68 1.06 -11.98
N VAL A 607 33.46 1.26 -10.92
CA VAL A 607 34.40 2.39 -10.80
C VAL A 607 35.54 2.25 -11.79
N GLU A 608 36.07 1.03 -11.96
CA GLU A 608 37.12 0.72 -12.94
C GLU A 608 36.64 0.97 -14.38
N GLN A 609 35.38 0.60 -14.68
CA GLN A 609 34.77 0.88 -15.98
C GLN A 609 34.65 2.38 -16.23
N VAL A 610 34.21 3.16 -15.24
CA VAL A 610 34.07 4.62 -15.34
C VAL A 610 35.43 5.32 -15.49
N ASP A 611 36.47 4.83 -14.82
CA ASP A 611 37.83 5.35 -14.98
C ASP A 611 38.32 5.18 -16.43
N ALA A 612 38.04 4.02 -17.03
CA ALA A 612 38.38 3.70 -18.41
C ALA A 612 37.52 4.42 -19.47
N MET A 613 36.34 4.92 -19.12
CA MET A 613 35.47 5.66 -20.05
C MET A 613 36.09 6.99 -20.46
N ALA A 614 35.99 7.33 -21.75
CA ALA A 614 36.35 8.66 -22.24
C ALA A 614 35.37 9.73 -21.71
N GLY A 615 35.87 10.95 -21.49
CA GLY A 615 35.09 12.10 -21.04
C GLY A 615 35.20 12.39 -19.54
N ASP A 616 34.64 13.54 -19.16
CA ASP A 616 34.80 14.12 -17.82
C ASP A 616 33.83 13.55 -16.77
N GLY A 617 33.01 12.56 -17.11
CA GLY A 617 31.94 12.06 -16.24
C GLY A 617 30.62 12.79 -16.44
N LEU A 618 29.71 12.68 -15.47
CA LEU A 618 28.36 13.26 -15.51
C LEU A 618 28.12 14.15 -14.30
N SER A 619 27.30 15.20 -14.45
CA SER A 619 26.87 15.96 -13.27
C SER A 619 25.97 15.08 -12.41
N ARG A 620 25.77 15.44 -11.14
CA ARG A 620 24.89 14.67 -10.25
C ARG A 620 23.48 14.48 -10.83
N PHE A 621 22.92 15.52 -11.44
CA PHE A 621 21.60 15.46 -12.08
C PHE A 621 21.60 14.55 -13.32
N GLU A 622 22.59 14.70 -14.21
CA GLU A 622 22.73 13.85 -15.41
C GLU A 622 22.93 12.38 -15.02
N ALA A 623 23.79 12.11 -14.02
CA ALA A 623 24.06 10.78 -13.50
C ALA A 623 22.80 10.16 -12.90
N PHE A 624 22.00 10.92 -12.14
CA PHE A 624 20.74 10.43 -11.59
C PHE A 624 19.72 10.09 -12.70
N SER A 625 19.59 10.96 -13.70
CA SER A 625 18.71 10.69 -14.84
C SER A 625 19.14 9.42 -15.61
N HIS A 626 20.44 9.27 -15.85
CA HIS A 626 21.01 8.10 -16.53
C HIS A 626 20.88 6.81 -15.68
N LEU A 627 21.04 6.93 -14.36
CA LEU A 627 20.85 5.84 -13.41
C LEU A 627 19.42 5.30 -13.49
N ARG A 628 18.39 6.16 -13.49
CA ARG A 628 16.99 5.71 -13.56
C ARG A 628 16.71 4.89 -14.82
N SER A 629 17.21 5.32 -15.99
CA SER A 629 17.07 4.53 -17.22
C SER A 629 17.83 3.20 -17.17
N THR A 630 18.99 3.19 -16.51
CA THR A 630 19.81 1.97 -16.36
C THR A 630 19.16 0.96 -15.41
N LEU A 631 18.57 1.44 -14.32
CA LEU A 631 17.94 0.59 -13.31
C LEU A 631 16.57 0.06 -13.75
N ALA A 632 15.85 0.75 -14.63
CA ALA A 632 14.50 0.38 -15.05
C ALA A 632 14.33 -1.10 -15.45
N PRO A 633 15.14 -1.68 -16.36
CA PRO A 633 15.03 -3.11 -16.71
C PRO A 633 15.42 -4.04 -15.56
N MET A 634 16.37 -3.65 -14.70
CA MET A 634 16.81 -4.45 -13.55
C MET A 634 15.72 -4.54 -12.49
N LEU A 635 15.03 -3.41 -12.24
CA LEU A 635 13.91 -3.34 -11.31
C LEU A 635 12.68 -4.08 -11.86
N ALA A 636 12.44 -4.03 -13.16
CA ALA A 636 11.42 -4.87 -13.80
C ALA A 636 11.70 -6.36 -13.57
N ALA A 637 12.94 -6.82 -13.81
CA ALA A 637 13.30 -8.21 -13.52
C ALA A 637 13.18 -8.56 -12.02
N ALA A 638 13.52 -7.65 -11.12
CA ALA A 638 13.40 -7.85 -9.67
C ALA A 638 11.94 -7.97 -9.19
N ARG A 639 10.98 -7.32 -9.86
CA ARG A 639 9.53 -7.44 -9.57
C ARG A 639 8.98 -8.83 -9.88
N GLU A 640 9.57 -9.49 -10.88
CA GLU A 640 9.18 -10.81 -11.36
C GLU A 640 9.92 -11.96 -10.65
N LEU A 641 10.70 -11.67 -9.60
CA LEU A 641 11.34 -12.72 -8.82
C LEU A 641 10.29 -13.65 -8.19
N PRO A 642 10.31 -14.95 -8.50
CA PRO A 642 9.42 -15.89 -7.86
C PRO A 642 9.80 -16.02 -6.37
N GLY A 643 8.79 -16.23 -5.54
CA GLY A 643 9.02 -16.62 -4.15
C GLY A 643 9.59 -18.01 -4.04
N GLY A 644 10.35 -18.27 -2.98
CA GLY A 644 10.86 -19.62 -2.71
C GLY A 644 9.83 -20.56 -2.06
N SER A 645 8.62 -20.08 -1.74
CA SER A 645 7.54 -20.90 -1.20
C SER A 645 6.14 -20.38 -1.57
N PRO A 646 5.09 -21.20 -1.40
CA PRO A 646 3.69 -20.75 -1.48
C PRO A 646 3.33 -19.67 -0.46
N THR A 647 4.10 -19.58 0.63
CA THR A 647 3.95 -18.58 1.69
C THR A 647 4.84 -17.35 1.48
N ALA A 648 5.46 -17.20 0.30
CA ALA A 648 6.24 -16.00 0.02
C ALA A 648 5.35 -14.78 -0.15
N VAL A 649 5.70 -13.69 0.53
CA VAL A 649 5.09 -12.36 0.35
C VAL A 649 5.75 -11.69 -0.85
N LEU A 650 5.03 -11.68 -1.97
CA LEU A 650 5.55 -11.21 -3.27
C LEU A 650 5.03 -9.83 -3.66
N ARG A 651 3.92 -9.43 -3.07
CA ARG A 651 3.24 -8.17 -3.27
C ARG A 651 2.82 -7.64 -1.91
N ASN A 652 2.61 -6.33 -1.85
CA ASN A 652 2.23 -5.59 -0.65
C ASN A 652 1.28 -4.47 -1.08
N ALA A 653 0.40 -4.05 -0.18
CA ALA A 653 -0.42 -2.85 -0.34
C ALA A 653 -0.30 -1.98 0.91
N PRO A 654 0.88 -1.38 1.17
CA PRO A 654 1.14 -0.69 2.42
C PRO A 654 0.18 0.50 2.61
N PRO A 655 -0.18 0.88 3.84
CA PRO A 655 -1.00 2.07 4.10
C PRO A 655 -0.40 3.35 3.49
N GLY A 656 0.92 3.39 3.29
CA GLY A 656 1.61 4.51 2.64
C GLY A 656 1.50 4.59 1.12
N LEU A 657 0.95 3.58 0.43
CA LEU A 657 0.95 3.52 -1.04
C LEU A 657 0.26 4.73 -1.68
N ALA A 658 -0.95 5.08 -1.24
CA ALA A 658 -1.67 6.21 -1.81
C ALA A 658 -1.04 7.58 -1.46
N PRO A 659 -0.61 7.85 -0.21
CA PRO A 659 0.19 9.04 0.08
C PRO A 659 1.41 9.18 -0.84
N ARG A 660 2.13 8.08 -1.09
CA ARG A 660 3.29 8.08 -2.00
C ARG A 660 2.90 8.34 -3.45
N ALA A 661 1.78 7.79 -3.92
CA ALA A 661 1.25 8.08 -5.25
C ALA A 661 0.94 9.58 -5.43
N VAL A 662 0.49 10.27 -4.38
CA VAL A 662 0.30 11.73 -4.40
C VAL A 662 1.64 12.48 -4.35
N GLN A 663 2.60 12.04 -3.54
CA GLN A 663 3.90 12.71 -3.39
C GLN A 663 4.84 12.53 -4.58
N ASN A 664 4.81 11.34 -5.19
CA ASN A 664 5.71 10.93 -6.26
C ASN A 664 4.99 10.00 -7.25
N PRO A 665 4.05 10.54 -8.06
CA PRO A 665 3.29 9.77 -9.03
C PRO A 665 4.17 9.11 -10.11
N ALA A 666 5.39 9.60 -10.31
CA ALA A 666 6.32 9.02 -11.27
C ALA A 666 6.89 7.66 -10.81
N SER A 667 7.13 7.49 -9.50
CA SER A 667 7.59 6.20 -8.94
C SER A 667 6.41 5.31 -8.52
N HIS A 668 5.25 5.91 -8.24
CA HIS A 668 4.03 5.24 -7.78
C HIS A 668 2.84 5.55 -8.71
N PRO A 669 2.85 5.03 -9.95
CA PRO A 669 1.82 5.35 -10.92
C PRO A 669 0.47 4.77 -10.50
N THR A 670 -0.56 5.62 -10.56
CA THR A 670 -1.96 5.21 -10.49
C THR A 670 -2.47 4.84 -11.89
N SER A 671 -3.65 4.23 -11.97
CA SER A 671 -4.36 4.16 -13.25
C SER A 671 -4.55 5.58 -13.82
N PRO A 672 -4.38 5.79 -15.14
CA PRO A 672 -4.60 7.10 -15.76
C PRO A 672 -6.06 7.57 -15.68
N PHE A 673 -6.97 6.71 -15.24
CA PHE A 673 -8.39 7.01 -15.04
C PHE A 673 -8.74 7.30 -13.59
N VAL A 674 -7.77 7.15 -12.66
CA VAL A 674 -7.96 7.42 -11.24
C VAL A 674 -7.07 8.57 -10.80
N ALA A 675 -7.68 9.58 -10.19
CA ALA A 675 -6.97 10.69 -9.56
C ALA A 675 -7.05 10.55 -8.03
N ILE A 676 -5.90 10.69 -7.37
CA ILE A 676 -5.80 10.74 -5.90
C ILE A 676 -5.39 12.16 -5.52
N GLN A 677 -6.10 12.75 -4.57
CA GLN A 677 -5.88 14.11 -4.12
C GLN A 677 -5.72 14.15 -2.60
N TYR A 678 -4.60 14.69 -2.13
CA TYR A 678 -4.43 15.08 -0.74
C TYR A 678 -5.33 16.28 -0.41
N VAL A 679 -6.09 16.19 0.67
CA VAL A 679 -6.95 17.28 1.16
C VAL A 679 -6.29 17.98 2.34
N GLY A 680 -5.87 17.20 3.33
CA GLY A 680 -5.29 17.71 4.55
C GLY A 680 -4.81 16.61 5.47
N THR A 681 -4.15 17.04 6.55
CA THR A 681 -3.77 16.20 7.68
C THR A 681 -4.69 16.56 8.83
N VAL A 682 -5.51 15.60 9.23
CA VAL A 682 -6.42 15.71 10.37
C VAL A 682 -5.65 15.39 11.64
N LEU A 683 -5.85 16.21 12.66
CA LEU A 683 -5.44 15.96 14.03
C LEU A 683 -6.64 16.18 14.95
N ASP A 684 -6.58 15.56 16.13
CA ASP A 684 -7.50 15.91 17.21
C ASP A 684 -7.38 17.41 17.49
N GLN A 685 -8.52 18.10 17.61
CA GLN A 685 -8.53 19.54 17.88
C GLN A 685 -7.73 19.90 19.12
N LYS A 686 -7.59 19.00 20.09
CA LYS A 686 -6.80 19.24 21.29
C LYS A 686 -5.31 19.30 21.03
N ASP A 687 -4.80 18.84 19.88
CA ASP A 687 -3.40 19.02 19.48
C ASP A 687 -3.18 20.30 18.65
N LEU A 688 -4.25 21.06 18.44
CA LEU A 688 -4.29 22.23 17.58
C LEU A 688 -4.65 23.48 18.39
N ARG A 689 -4.18 24.63 17.88
CA ARG A 689 -4.64 25.95 18.29
C ARG A 689 -5.10 26.71 17.05
N PRO A 690 -6.10 27.61 17.16
CA PRO A 690 -6.50 28.44 16.03
C PRO A 690 -5.28 29.19 15.46
N ALA A 691 -5.20 29.29 14.14
CA ALA A 691 -4.24 30.18 13.50
C ALA A 691 -4.61 31.62 13.90
N GLU A 692 -3.69 32.37 14.50
CA GLU A 692 -3.88 33.80 14.77
C GLU A 692 -4.16 34.50 13.42
N ALA A 693 -5.22 35.32 13.40
CA ALA A 693 -5.74 35.99 12.21
C ALA A 693 -4.83 37.12 11.71
#